data_AF-A0A3N5Y1G5-F1
#
_entry.id   AF-A0A3N5Y1G5-F1
#
_cell.length_a   1.000
_cell.length_b   1.000
_cell.length_c   1.000
_cell.angle_alpha   90.00
_cell.angle_beta   90.00
_cell.angle_gamma   90.00
#
_symmetry.space_group_name_H-M   'P 1'
#
loop_
_entity.id
_entity.type
_entity.pdbx_description
1 polymer ?
#
loop_
_entity_poly.entity_id
_entity_poly.type
_entity_poly.pdbx_seq_one_letter_code
_entity_poly.pdbx_strand_id
1 'polypeptide(L)'
;MTMKRFMTGGFLSRYLTRYMLFTIFMVAVLPMMAKAEDIYSALNDDIARYAHSLGIDAVAIEVVDSQGSVWSYGLGEVHTSNKLVDRNTPFRVGSVTKLFTDIALMQLVEKGVVDLAKPVNHYLPTFAPVNPYGVEITVEMLLTHRSGLVREPPIGNYFDSEEASLDQVIASINRTTLVYAPGSKVQYSNAALAVVGRIVEVMNNMPFDSVIQQQLMHPLNMQNSYMSIVDVDLSTMPKGYMRPYHTERFPAPTFDLGISPAGNMVSTMQDLGKLATALINQGKAEKGRILQAKTLTTMWTPVDEHASARDYVFGLGFILSSINGELAVSHGGAVYGFATQFLILPGSELGVAVSANVDFGNGAVNRIAEHVLSYILALRQGKPSVLFQHSIEINKEVANSMVGTYASKDSRITVRKKNNDIYIEWLGGLSLRLMDSVDGIVIDDPVKFSTDVQFDNESVTVFGTEFKRIIDTKPETANPGYTRFIGEYGDDHNLLYVLEKDNQLHVIIEWLAHYPLEQVGENTFVFPEYGLYPGEQLTFSAATTEQLSSFVDLGEIRFTRRLAQQTLTSPALSSKKKDVYSTLFETAKASSLPKHFNTQVEGNAALDLVNLATLSDTIAIDIKYATTDNVFGFQVYSSANAYLHKDAAKALLSVHKRLSKHGLGLIVFDAYRPWYVTQFFWAITPEMQRKFVANPEKGSPHNRAGAVDVSLYDLATGETVTMVSAYDEMTERSYPYYPGGTSIQRWYRDLLITEMALAGFNVHKNEWWHFDYKQWEQFPLMNTSFENLQLSE
;
A
#
# COMPACT_ATOMS: atom_id res chain seq x y z
N MET A 1 -96.24 34.50 19.24
CA MET A 1 -95.10 35.34 19.67
C MET A 1 -93.91 34.41 19.92
N THR A 2 -92.84 34.58 19.14
CA THR A 2 -91.42 34.21 19.40
C THR A 2 -91.04 32.81 19.94
N MET A 3 -90.34 31.98 19.13
CA MET A 3 -89.26 31.08 19.62
C MET A 3 -88.38 30.46 18.49
N LYS A 4 -87.08 30.22 18.78
CA LYS A 4 -86.04 29.48 18.00
C LYS A 4 -85.57 30.20 16.70
N ARG A 5 -84.33 30.11 16.18
CA ARG A 5 -83.09 29.28 16.35
C ARG A 5 -81.86 30.22 16.09
N PHE A 6 -80.56 29.97 16.41
CA PHE A 6 -79.84 28.99 17.26
C PHE A 6 -78.40 29.52 17.61
N MET A 7 -77.41 28.66 17.86
CA MET A 7 -76.01 28.97 18.27
C MET A 7 -74.95 28.82 17.15
N THR A 8 -73.78 29.46 17.31
CA THR A 8 -72.43 28.83 17.19
C THR A 8 -71.34 29.74 17.80
N GLY A 9 -70.34 29.20 18.49
CA GLY A 9 -69.24 29.99 19.05
C GLY A 9 -68.33 29.30 20.08
N GLY A 10 -67.90 28.06 19.83
CA GLY A 10 -67.22 27.25 20.86
C GLY A 10 -66.30 26.15 20.34
N PHE A 11 -65.47 26.41 19.31
CA PHE A 11 -64.53 25.41 18.76
C PHE A 11 -63.14 25.93 18.36
N LEU A 12 -62.92 27.25 18.22
CA LEU A 12 -61.65 27.79 17.70
C LEU A 12 -60.49 27.85 18.71
N SER A 13 -60.79 28.00 20.01
CA SER A 13 -59.77 28.31 21.02
C SER A 13 -58.74 27.20 21.28
N ARG A 14 -59.10 25.92 21.13
CA ARG A 14 -58.19 24.79 21.41
C ARG A 14 -57.22 24.45 20.27
N TYR A 15 -57.48 24.89 19.04
CA TYR A 15 -56.60 24.63 17.90
C TYR A 15 -55.49 25.69 17.75
N LEU A 16 -55.79 26.96 18.02
CA LEU A 16 -54.82 28.07 17.95
C LEU A 16 -53.65 27.89 18.92
N THR A 17 -53.89 27.46 20.16
CA THR A 17 -52.80 27.25 21.15
C THR A 17 -51.89 26.09 20.77
N ARG A 18 -52.41 25.03 20.15
CA ARG A 18 -51.60 23.91 19.64
C ARG A 18 -50.75 24.33 18.43
N TYR A 19 -51.30 25.11 17.51
CA TYR A 19 -50.52 25.65 16.39
C TYR A 19 -49.44 26.62 16.86
N MET A 20 -49.72 27.55 17.78
CA MET A 20 -48.69 28.47 18.31
C MET A 20 -47.53 27.73 18.97
N LEU A 21 -47.80 26.70 19.78
CA LEU A 21 -46.75 25.89 20.39
C LEU A 21 -45.95 25.09 19.35
N PHE A 22 -46.61 24.53 18.33
CA PHE A 22 -45.93 23.78 17.27
C PHE A 22 -45.04 24.69 16.40
N THR A 23 -45.52 25.88 16.04
CA THR A 23 -44.74 26.87 15.27
C THR A 23 -43.59 27.45 16.08
N ILE A 24 -43.77 27.75 17.37
CA ILE A 24 -42.68 28.21 18.25
C ILE A 24 -41.62 27.11 18.42
N PHE A 25 -42.03 25.84 18.53
CA PHE A 25 -41.11 24.71 18.58
C PHE A 25 -40.32 24.56 17.27
N MET A 26 -40.98 24.63 16.11
CA MET A 26 -40.28 24.62 14.80
C MET A 26 -39.32 25.81 14.62
N VAL A 27 -39.72 27.02 15.00
CA VAL A 27 -38.90 28.23 14.89
C VAL A 27 -37.71 28.25 15.87
N ALA A 28 -37.76 27.47 16.96
CA ALA A 28 -36.61 27.26 17.84
C ALA A 28 -35.68 26.12 17.37
N VAL A 29 -36.23 25.06 16.77
CA VAL A 29 -35.46 23.89 16.30
C VAL A 29 -34.74 24.17 14.97
N LEU A 30 -35.36 24.89 14.02
CA LEU A 30 -34.75 25.21 12.72
C LEU A 30 -33.40 25.95 12.83
N PRO A 31 -33.24 27.03 13.63
CA PRO A 31 -31.96 27.70 13.83
C PRO A 31 -30.94 26.86 14.62
N MET A 32 -31.39 25.86 15.38
CA MET A 32 -30.52 24.99 16.18
C MET A 32 -29.97 23.83 15.32
N MET A 33 -30.77 23.30 14.39
CA MET A 33 -30.30 22.34 13.38
C MET A 33 -29.38 23.01 12.34
N ALA A 34 -29.73 24.19 11.85
CA ALA A 34 -28.86 24.94 10.92
C ALA A 34 -27.48 25.27 11.54
N LYS A 35 -27.42 25.52 12.86
CA LYS A 35 -26.14 25.68 13.57
C LYS A 35 -25.33 24.40 13.72
N ALA A 36 -25.97 23.22 13.71
CA ALA A 36 -25.27 21.95 13.84
C ALA A 36 -24.59 21.52 12.54
N GLU A 37 -25.19 21.80 11.37
CA GLU A 37 -24.54 21.62 10.06
C GLU A 37 -23.32 22.53 9.89
N ASP A 38 -23.40 23.78 10.36
CA ASP A 38 -22.27 24.75 10.32
C ASP A 38 -21.06 24.30 11.18
N ILE A 39 -21.30 23.71 12.36
CA ILE A 39 -20.24 23.37 13.33
C ILE A 39 -19.26 22.31 12.81
N TYR A 40 -19.71 21.37 11.99
CA TYR A 40 -18.86 20.29 11.47
C TYR A 40 -18.46 20.43 10.00
N SER A 41 -18.97 21.45 9.29
CA SER A 41 -18.63 21.71 7.89
C SER A 41 -17.11 21.80 7.66
N ALA A 42 -16.42 22.57 8.52
CA ALA A 42 -14.95 22.68 8.46
C ALA A 42 -14.22 21.35 8.69
N LEU A 43 -14.72 20.50 9.60
CA LEU A 43 -14.16 19.18 9.89
C LEU A 43 -14.34 18.21 8.71
N ASN A 44 -15.52 18.22 8.07
CA ASN A 44 -15.79 17.46 6.86
C ASN A 44 -14.81 17.84 5.74
N ASP A 45 -14.66 19.15 5.50
CA ASP A 45 -13.77 19.73 4.51
C ASP A 45 -12.29 19.39 4.74
N ASP A 46 -11.85 19.42 6.01
CA ASP A 46 -10.50 19.01 6.40
C ASP A 46 -10.26 17.53 6.12
N ILE A 47 -11.18 16.65 6.49
CA ILE A 47 -11.06 15.20 6.23
C ILE A 47 -11.07 14.91 4.72
N ALA A 48 -11.94 15.58 3.96
CA ALA A 48 -12.01 15.42 2.50
C ALA A 48 -10.72 15.87 1.80
N ARG A 49 -10.17 17.03 2.17
CA ARG A 49 -8.87 17.51 1.66
C ARG A 49 -7.75 16.54 1.99
N TYR A 50 -7.71 16.04 3.22
CA TYR A 50 -6.67 15.12 3.69
C TYR A 50 -6.71 13.77 2.97
N ALA A 51 -7.88 13.14 2.90
CA ALA A 51 -8.05 11.86 2.21
C ALA A 51 -7.70 11.98 0.71
N HIS A 52 -8.13 13.06 0.05
CA HIS A 52 -7.78 13.33 -1.35
C HIS A 52 -6.27 13.53 -1.56
N SER A 53 -5.58 14.24 -0.67
CA SER A 53 -4.11 14.44 -0.77
C SER A 53 -3.30 13.15 -0.61
N LEU A 54 -3.93 12.08 -0.10
CA LEU A 54 -3.36 10.75 0.10
C LEU A 54 -3.82 9.71 -0.94
N GLY A 55 -4.72 10.08 -1.87
CA GLY A 55 -5.30 9.14 -2.82
C GLY A 55 -6.23 8.10 -2.17
N ILE A 56 -6.93 8.48 -1.10
CA ILE A 56 -7.98 7.69 -0.45
C ILE A 56 -9.32 8.14 -1.04
N ASP A 57 -10.03 7.24 -1.74
CA ASP A 57 -11.27 7.60 -2.45
C ASP A 57 -12.51 7.54 -1.56
N ALA A 58 -12.48 6.70 -0.52
CA ALA A 58 -13.61 6.45 0.37
C ALA A 58 -13.20 6.37 1.84
N VAL A 59 -13.96 7.08 2.69
CA VAL A 59 -13.81 7.09 4.16
C VAL A 59 -15.18 7.04 4.81
N ALA A 60 -15.36 6.25 5.87
CA ALA A 60 -16.53 6.31 6.74
C ALA A 60 -16.10 6.56 8.19
N ILE A 61 -16.88 7.34 8.93
CA ILE A 61 -16.61 7.71 10.33
C ILE A 61 -17.89 7.70 11.16
N GLU A 62 -17.79 7.14 12.37
CA GLU A 62 -18.78 7.26 13.44
C GLU A 62 -18.09 7.72 14.72
N VAL A 63 -18.62 8.77 15.37
CA VAL A 63 -18.25 9.18 16.73
C VAL A 63 -19.44 8.95 17.66
N VAL A 64 -19.17 8.38 18.82
CA VAL A 64 -20.17 8.06 19.84
C VAL A 64 -19.77 8.54 21.23
N ASP A 65 -20.75 8.60 22.12
CA ASP A 65 -20.57 8.71 23.56
C ASP A 65 -21.40 7.66 24.33
N SER A 66 -21.61 7.88 25.64
CA SER A 66 -22.43 7.02 26.49
C SER A 66 -23.93 6.98 26.14
N GLN A 67 -24.44 7.93 25.34
CA GLN A 67 -25.83 7.96 24.87
C GLN A 67 -25.99 7.46 23.43
N GLY A 68 -24.90 7.37 22.66
CA GLY A 68 -24.89 6.84 21.29
C GLY A 68 -24.20 7.78 20.31
N SER A 69 -24.72 7.87 19.09
CA SER A 69 -24.12 8.65 17.99
C SER A 69 -24.08 10.15 18.30
N VAL A 70 -22.89 10.75 18.18
CA VAL A 70 -22.61 12.18 18.37
C VAL A 70 -22.46 12.89 17.02
N TRP A 71 -21.72 12.26 16.11
CA TRP A 71 -21.43 12.78 14.77
C TRP A 71 -20.99 11.63 13.86
N SER A 72 -21.19 11.78 12.56
CA SER A 72 -20.77 10.81 11.55
C SER A 72 -20.47 11.50 10.24
N TYR A 73 -19.50 10.98 9.49
CA TYR A 73 -19.15 11.49 8.17
C TYR A 73 -18.84 10.36 7.18
N GLY A 74 -19.00 10.67 5.90
CA GLY A 74 -18.73 9.76 4.80
C GLY A 74 -18.19 10.54 3.60
N LEU A 75 -17.17 9.97 2.97
CA LEU A 75 -16.49 10.50 1.79
C LEU A 75 -16.48 9.42 0.72
N GLY A 76 -16.69 9.81 -0.54
CA GLY A 76 -16.62 8.92 -1.70
C GLY A 76 -17.93 8.18 -2.00
N GLU A 77 -17.83 7.24 -2.95
CA GLU A 77 -18.94 6.42 -3.42
C GLU A 77 -18.63 4.93 -3.28
N VAL A 78 -19.67 4.12 -3.08
CA VAL A 78 -19.58 2.66 -3.16
C VAL A 78 -19.39 2.22 -4.61
N HIS A 79 -18.73 1.08 -4.85
CA HIS A 79 -18.12 0.78 -6.15
C HIS A 79 -19.09 0.83 -7.36
N THR A 80 -20.32 0.35 -7.21
CA THR A 80 -21.17 -0.02 -8.35
C THR A 80 -22.56 0.64 -8.38
N SER A 81 -22.87 1.58 -7.47
CA SER A 81 -24.21 2.18 -7.40
C SER A 81 -24.23 3.71 -7.28
N ASN A 82 -23.07 4.37 -7.32
CA ASN A 82 -22.89 5.81 -7.07
C ASN A 82 -23.54 6.31 -5.76
N LYS A 83 -23.85 5.39 -4.84
CA LYS A 83 -24.33 5.73 -3.50
C LYS A 83 -23.16 6.29 -2.72
N LEU A 84 -23.33 7.47 -2.14
CA LEU A 84 -22.34 8.05 -1.23
C LEU A 84 -22.08 7.11 -0.04
N VAL A 85 -20.81 7.02 0.33
CA VAL A 85 -20.35 6.32 1.53
C VAL A 85 -20.91 7.04 2.76
N ASP A 86 -21.30 6.27 3.77
CA ASP A 86 -21.84 6.75 5.04
C ASP A 86 -21.45 5.81 6.20
N ARG A 87 -21.84 6.16 7.43
CA ARG A 87 -21.67 5.32 8.64
C ARG A 87 -22.25 3.92 8.54
N ASN A 88 -23.16 3.66 7.59
CA ASN A 88 -23.85 2.38 7.36
C ASN A 88 -23.23 1.59 6.20
N THR A 89 -22.16 2.09 5.59
CA THR A 89 -21.48 1.45 4.48
C THR A 89 -20.50 0.41 5.03
N PRO A 90 -20.52 -0.84 4.52
CA PRO A 90 -19.64 -1.91 5.01
C PRO A 90 -18.19 -1.76 4.52
N PHE A 91 -17.24 -2.04 5.41
CA PHE A 91 -15.79 -2.11 5.15
C PHE A 91 -15.24 -3.39 5.78
N ARG A 92 -14.21 -4.02 5.18
CA ARG A 92 -13.42 -5.02 5.90
C ARG A 92 -12.66 -4.28 7.02
N VAL A 93 -12.78 -4.73 8.27
CA VAL A 93 -12.17 -4.01 9.41
C VAL A 93 -10.87 -4.66 9.92
N GLY A 94 -10.42 -5.73 9.26
CA GLY A 94 -9.17 -6.41 9.54
C GLY A 94 -9.03 -6.76 11.01
N SER A 95 -7.85 -6.47 11.58
CA SER A 95 -7.52 -6.81 12.96
C SER A 95 -8.40 -6.20 14.06
N VAL A 96 -9.33 -5.27 13.78
CA VAL A 96 -10.39 -4.89 14.75
C VAL A 96 -11.24 -6.11 15.14
N THR A 97 -11.30 -7.13 14.29
CA THR A 97 -11.88 -8.46 14.59
C THR A 97 -11.35 -9.06 15.89
N LYS A 98 -10.07 -8.83 16.24
CA LYS A 98 -9.44 -9.39 17.44
C LYS A 98 -10.16 -8.98 18.73
N LEU A 99 -10.67 -7.74 18.78
CA LEU A 99 -11.47 -7.26 19.91
C LEU A 99 -12.69 -8.16 20.19
N PHE A 100 -13.34 -8.69 19.15
CA PHE A 100 -14.48 -9.58 19.31
C PHE A 100 -14.06 -10.96 19.83
N THR A 101 -12.95 -11.49 19.29
CA THR A 101 -12.31 -12.73 19.76
C THR A 101 -11.90 -12.65 21.24
N ASP A 102 -11.21 -11.58 21.63
CA ASP A 102 -10.71 -11.37 22.99
C ASP A 102 -11.86 -11.11 23.98
N ILE A 103 -12.86 -10.31 23.59
CA ILE A 103 -14.07 -10.11 24.43
C ILE A 103 -14.82 -11.43 24.61
N ALA A 104 -14.99 -12.25 23.57
CA ALA A 104 -15.66 -13.56 23.66
C ALA A 104 -14.88 -14.55 24.56
N LEU A 105 -13.55 -14.51 24.55
CA LEU A 105 -12.74 -15.27 25.49
C LEU A 105 -12.90 -14.72 26.92
N MET A 106 -12.87 -13.41 27.12
CA MET A 106 -13.04 -12.79 28.44
C MET A 106 -14.45 -13.05 29.03
N GLN A 107 -15.48 -13.24 28.19
CA GLN A 107 -16.78 -13.76 28.64
C GLN A 107 -16.69 -15.19 29.21
N LEU A 108 -15.79 -16.05 28.71
CA LEU A 108 -15.53 -17.37 29.30
C LEU A 108 -14.74 -17.26 30.61
N VAL A 109 -13.86 -16.26 30.73
CA VAL A 109 -13.16 -15.93 31.99
C VAL A 109 -14.14 -15.46 33.06
N GLU A 110 -15.10 -14.60 32.73
CA GLU A 110 -16.18 -14.18 33.65
C GLU A 110 -17.04 -15.36 34.14
N LYS A 111 -17.29 -16.34 33.27
CA LYS A 111 -18.04 -17.56 33.59
C LYS A 111 -17.22 -18.57 34.42
N GLY A 112 -15.91 -18.32 34.62
CA GLY A 112 -14.99 -19.26 35.28
C GLY A 112 -14.69 -20.52 34.46
N VAL A 113 -14.96 -20.49 33.15
CA VAL A 113 -14.71 -21.60 32.21
C VAL A 113 -13.28 -21.57 31.70
N VAL A 114 -12.71 -20.37 31.55
CA VAL A 114 -11.30 -20.14 31.18
C VAL A 114 -10.60 -19.36 32.30
N ASP A 115 -9.42 -19.82 32.67
CA ASP A 115 -8.46 -19.13 33.53
C ASP A 115 -7.26 -18.71 32.66
N LEU A 116 -6.95 -17.41 32.68
CA LEU A 116 -5.91 -16.77 31.87
C LEU A 116 -4.50 -17.31 32.18
N ALA A 117 -4.26 -17.75 33.40
CA ALA A 117 -2.97 -18.28 33.85
C ALA A 117 -2.77 -19.77 33.49
N LYS A 118 -3.78 -20.45 32.94
CA LYS A 118 -3.65 -21.85 32.52
C LYS A 118 -2.93 -21.98 31.18
N PRO A 119 -2.18 -23.08 30.99
CA PRO A 119 -1.58 -23.38 29.70
C PRO A 119 -2.66 -23.70 28.65
N VAL A 120 -2.42 -23.33 27.40
CA VAL A 120 -3.37 -23.50 26.28
C VAL A 120 -3.78 -24.98 26.08
N ASN A 121 -2.85 -25.90 26.30
CA ASN A 121 -3.06 -27.35 26.20
C ASN A 121 -4.15 -27.88 27.18
N HIS A 122 -4.51 -27.11 28.20
CA HIS A 122 -5.61 -27.44 29.12
C HIS A 122 -6.98 -27.41 28.41
N TYR A 123 -7.16 -26.47 27.47
CA TYR A 123 -8.40 -26.30 26.71
C TYR A 123 -8.33 -26.97 25.34
N LEU A 124 -7.14 -27.04 24.74
CA LEU A 124 -6.87 -27.66 23.43
C LEU A 124 -5.78 -28.73 23.58
N PRO A 125 -6.11 -29.97 24.00
CA PRO A 125 -5.10 -31.01 24.31
C PRO A 125 -4.21 -31.44 23.14
N THR A 126 -4.59 -31.12 21.90
CA THR A 126 -3.81 -31.37 20.68
C THR A 126 -2.89 -30.21 20.29
N PHE A 127 -2.94 -29.07 20.99
CA PHE A 127 -2.06 -27.92 20.75
C PHE A 127 -0.67 -28.17 21.35
N ALA A 128 0.31 -28.40 20.48
CA ALA A 128 1.67 -28.78 20.83
C ALA A 128 2.68 -28.28 19.76
N PRO A 129 2.87 -26.95 19.60
CA PRO A 129 3.98 -26.39 18.83
C PRO A 129 5.34 -26.78 19.44
N VAL A 130 6.39 -26.79 18.62
CA VAL A 130 7.74 -27.14 19.08
C VAL A 130 8.27 -26.02 19.98
N ASN A 131 8.41 -26.32 21.27
CA ASN A 131 8.81 -25.36 22.29
C ASN A 131 10.19 -25.73 22.86
N PRO A 132 11.28 -25.08 22.39
CA PRO A 132 12.64 -25.35 22.87
C PRO A 132 12.94 -24.71 24.24
N TYR A 133 12.04 -23.87 24.77
CA TYR A 133 12.29 -23.05 25.96
C TYR A 133 11.77 -23.66 27.27
N GLY A 134 10.88 -24.67 27.19
CA GLY A 134 10.35 -25.37 28.36
C GLY A 134 9.38 -24.55 29.24
N VAL A 135 8.97 -23.37 28.79
CA VAL A 135 7.95 -22.52 29.45
C VAL A 135 6.62 -22.74 28.73
N GLU A 136 5.54 -23.08 29.44
CA GLU A 136 4.22 -23.26 28.81
C GLU A 136 3.62 -21.95 28.30
N ILE A 137 2.89 -22.00 27.18
CA ILE A 137 2.12 -20.86 26.67
C ILE A 137 0.82 -20.78 27.47
N THR A 138 0.61 -19.70 28.22
CA THR A 138 -0.67 -19.43 28.90
C THR A 138 -1.67 -18.76 27.96
N VAL A 139 -2.96 -18.76 28.35
CA VAL A 139 -3.98 -18.04 27.59
C VAL A 139 -3.70 -16.54 27.56
N GLU A 140 -3.30 -15.92 28.68
CA GLU A 140 -2.91 -14.50 28.76
C GLU A 140 -1.86 -14.10 27.72
N MET A 141 -0.86 -14.97 27.49
CA MET A 141 0.21 -14.74 26.52
C MET A 141 -0.29 -14.69 25.07
N LEU A 142 -1.48 -15.25 24.76
CA LEU A 142 -2.07 -15.13 23.43
C LEU A 142 -2.66 -13.72 23.20
N LEU A 143 -3.51 -13.22 24.12
CA LEU A 143 -4.19 -11.91 24.01
C LEU A 143 -3.22 -10.72 24.10
N THR A 144 -2.03 -10.94 24.68
CA THR A 144 -0.99 -9.92 24.87
C THR A 144 0.11 -10.00 23.81
N HIS A 145 -0.01 -10.93 22.84
CA HIS A 145 1.02 -11.17 21.83
C HIS A 145 2.40 -11.54 22.42
N ARG A 146 2.42 -12.31 23.52
CA ARG A 146 3.63 -12.75 24.25
C ARG A 146 3.88 -14.27 24.20
N SER A 147 3.16 -14.99 23.35
CA SER A 147 3.21 -16.46 23.27
C SER A 147 4.49 -17.02 22.66
N GLY A 148 5.27 -16.21 21.94
CA GLY A 148 6.44 -16.66 21.18
C GLY A 148 6.09 -17.50 19.95
N LEU A 149 4.80 -17.60 19.58
CA LEU A 149 4.38 -18.20 18.31
C LEU A 149 4.82 -17.33 17.13
N VAL A 150 5.01 -17.96 15.96
CA VAL A 150 5.13 -17.27 14.67
C VAL A 150 3.98 -16.30 14.44
N ARG A 151 4.18 -15.27 13.61
CA ARG A 151 3.12 -14.30 13.29
C ARG A 151 1.93 -15.00 12.62
N GLU A 152 2.18 -15.76 11.57
CA GLU A 152 1.19 -16.37 10.70
C GLU A 152 1.19 -17.90 10.81
N PRO A 153 0.03 -18.57 10.84
CA PRO A 153 -0.02 -20.04 10.89
C PRO A 153 0.37 -20.66 9.53
N PRO A 154 0.88 -21.90 9.49
CA PRO A 154 1.29 -22.52 8.22
C PRO A 154 0.20 -22.77 7.17
N ILE A 155 -1.09 -22.69 7.54
CA ILE A 155 -2.27 -22.84 6.66
C ILE A 155 -3.30 -21.79 7.08
N GLY A 156 -4.05 -21.23 6.12
CA GLY A 156 -5.14 -20.27 6.36
C GLY A 156 -4.67 -18.92 6.88
N ASN A 157 -3.39 -18.59 6.70
CA ASN A 157 -2.78 -17.32 7.10
C ASN A 157 -3.20 -16.16 6.20
N TYR A 158 -2.68 -14.96 6.51
CA TYR A 158 -2.85 -13.78 5.65
C TYR A 158 -2.55 -14.06 4.17
N PHE A 159 -1.50 -14.83 3.83
CA PHE A 159 -1.09 -15.06 2.45
C PHE A 159 -1.90 -16.12 1.69
N ASP A 160 -2.73 -16.88 2.41
CA ASP A 160 -3.42 -18.07 1.91
C ASP A 160 -4.84 -17.72 1.46
N SER A 161 -5.10 -17.85 0.16
CA SER A 161 -6.43 -17.63 -0.41
C SER A 161 -7.32 -18.90 -0.40
N GLU A 162 -6.81 -20.04 0.09
CA GLU A 162 -7.60 -21.27 0.23
C GLU A 162 -8.37 -21.30 1.56
N GLU A 163 -9.59 -21.85 1.53
CA GLU A 163 -10.40 -22.01 2.73
C GLU A 163 -9.84 -23.10 3.65
N ALA A 164 -9.59 -22.73 4.92
CA ALA A 164 -9.17 -23.66 5.96
C ALA A 164 -10.05 -23.53 7.20
N SER A 165 -10.51 -24.65 7.75
CA SER A 165 -11.21 -24.65 9.04
C SER A 165 -10.24 -24.33 10.18
N LEU A 166 -10.76 -23.71 11.24
CA LEU A 166 -9.94 -23.29 12.39
C LEU A 166 -9.19 -24.47 13.04
N ASP A 167 -9.75 -25.69 13.01
CA ASP A 167 -9.08 -26.90 13.47
C ASP A 167 -7.86 -27.27 12.62
N GLN A 168 -7.95 -27.17 11.29
CA GLN A 168 -6.82 -27.37 10.38
C GLN A 168 -5.73 -26.30 10.60
N VAL A 169 -6.13 -25.04 10.82
CA VAL A 169 -5.22 -23.95 11.16
C VAL A 169 -4.46 -24.28 12.46
N ILE A 170 -5.14 -24.66 13.54
CA ILE A 170 -4.47 -25.00 14.82
C ILE A 170 -3.60 -26.25 14.68
N ALA A 171 -4.06 -27.29 13.99
CA ALA A 171 -3.24 -28.48 13.72
C ALA A 171 -1.96 -28.14 12.93
N SER A 172 -2.03 -27.15 12.02
CA SER A 172 -0.88 -26.71 11.25
C SER A 172 0.20 -26.00 12.10
N ILE A 173 -0.21 -25.27 13.15
CA ILE A 173 0.70 -24.56 14.07
C ILE A 173 1.64 -25.53 14.81
N ASN A 174 1.22 -26.78 15.03
CA ASN A 174 2.06 -27.81 15.67
C ASN A 174 3.34 -28.14 14.88
N ARG A 175 3.44 -27.76 13.60
CA ARG A 175 4.66 -27.89 12.79
C ARG A 175 5.70 -26.80 13.10
N THR A 176 5.27 -25.68 13.67
CA THR A 176 6.12 -24.50 13.91
C THR A 176 6.94 -24.65 15.18
N THR A 177 8.08 -23.95 15.21
CA THR A 177 8.89 -23.76 16.42
C THR A 177 8.66 -22.36 16.96
N LEU A 178 8.62 -22.21 18.29
CA LEU A 178 8.50 -20.89 18.93
C LEU A 178 9.72 -20.02 18.60
N VAL A 179 9.45 -18.78 18.21
CA VAL A 179 10.46 -17.75 17.83
C VAL A 179 11.16 -17.20 19.08
N TYR A 180 10.42 -17.07 20.17
CA TYR A 180 10.91 -16.58 21.46
C TYR A 180 10.34 -17.40 22.62
N ALA A 181 10.97 -17.32 23.79
CA ALA A 181 10.45 -17.92 25.01
C ALA A 181 9.09 -17.26 25.38
N PRO A 182 8.04 -18.03 25.70
CA PRO A 182 6.77 -17.46 26.13
C PRO A 182 6.93 -16.47 27.30
N GLY A 183 6.25 -15.33 27.20
CA GLY A 183 6.36 -14.19 28.12
C GLY A 183 7.52 -13.23 27.83
N SER A 184 8.58 -13.63 27.12
CA SER A 184 9.83 -12.85 27.06
C SER A 184 9.81 -11.60 26.18
N LYS A 185 8.96 -11.54 25.15
CA LYS A 185 8.83 -10.43 24.20
C LYS A 185 7.39 -10.27 23.74
N VAL A 186 7.06 -9.08 23.21
CA VAL A 186 5.82 -8.84 22.44
C VAL A 186 6.12 -9.04 20.95
N GLN A 187 5.47 -10.02 20.34
CA GLN A 187 5.48 -10.30 18.90
C GLN A 187 4.03 -10.47 18.43
N TYR A 188 3.57 -9.54 17.60
CA TYR A 188 2.23 -9.60 17.02
C TYR A 188 2.01 -10.93 16.29
N SER A 189 0.94 -11.64 16.62
CA SER A 189 0.67 -12.97 16.08
C SER A 189 -0.81 -13.17 15.79
N ASN A 190 -1.12 -13.42 14.52
CA ASN A 190 -2.40 -13.87 14.04
C ASN A 190 -2.62 -15.35 14.38
N ALA A 191 -1.56 -16.17 14.35
CA ALA A 191 -1.60 -17.56 14.81
C ALA A 191 -2.05 -17.67 16.27
N ALA A 192 -1.57 -16.80 17.16
CA ALA A 192 -2.00 -16.74 18.56
C ALA A 192 -3.51 -16.44 18.69
N LEU A 193 -4.05 -15.51 17.89
CA LEU A 193 -5.47 -15.17 17.92
C LEU A 193 -6.36 -16.25 17.30
N ALA A 194 -5.87 -17.00 16.32
CA ALA A 194 -6.55 -18.21 15.85
C ALA A 194 -6.71 -19.24 16.97
N VAL A 195 -5.66 -19.42 17.80
CA VAL A 195 -5.72 -20.30 18.99
C VAL A 195 -6.75 -19.78 20.00
N VAL A 196 -6.82 -18.47 20.26
CA VAL A 196 -7.89 -17.89 21.12
C VAL A 196 -9.28 -18.20 20.56
N GLY A 197 -9.51 -17.99 19.26
CA GLY A 197 -10.76 -18.32 18.61
C GLY A 197 -11.14 -19.80 18.72
N ARG A 198 -10.16 -20.71 18.63
CA ARG A 198 -10.40 -22.16 18.80
C ARG A 198 -10.75 -22.52 20.25
N ILE A 199 -10.17 -21.85 21.24
CA ILE A 199 -10.61 -21.98 22.65
C ILE A 199 -12.07 -21.51 22.77
N VAL A 200 -12.42 -20.36 22.20
CA VAL A 200 -13.79 -19.81 22.21
C VAL A 200 -14.79 -20.79 21.57
N GLU A 201 -14.46 -21.36 20.42
CA GLU A 201 -15.27 -22.35 19.70
C GLU A 201 -15.49 -23.64 20.51
N VAL A 202 -14.41 -24.25 21.02
CA VAL A 202 -14.48 -25.53 21.76
C VAL A 202 -15.17 -25.35 23.11
N MET A 203 -14.90 -24.27 23.85
CA MET A 203 -15.51 -24.02 25.17
C MET A 203 -16.99 -23.62 25.11
N ASN A 204 -17.47 -23.09 23.96
CA ASN A 204 -18.90 -22.85 23.74
C ASN A 204 -19.61 -24.00 23.01
N ASN A 205 -18.87 -24.99 22.49
CA ASN A 205 -19.40 -26.08 21.65
C ASN A 205 -20.25 -25.57 20.47
N MET A 206 -19.76 -24.50 19.81
CA MET A 206 -20.41 -23.80 18.69
C MET A 206 -19.32 -23.25 17.75
N PRO A 207 -19.52 -23.23 16.42
CA PRO A 207 -18.58 -22.61 15.49
C PRO A 207 -18.22 -21.18 15.90
N PHE A 208 -16.95 -20.80 15.77
CA PHE A 208 -16.44 -19.52 16.24
C PHE A 208 -17.30 -18.32 15.80
N ASP A 209 -17.61 -18.21 14.50
CA ASP A 209 -18.39 -17.11 13.94
C ASP A 209 -19.80 -17.04 14.56
N SER A 210 -20.41 -18.19 14.84
CA SER A 210 -21.72 -18.28 15.52
C SER A 210 -21.64 -17.81 16.99
N VAL A 211 -20.51 -18.00 17.66
CA VAL A 211 -20.28 -17.46 19.01
C VAL A 211 -20.25 -15.94 18.98
N ILE A 212 -19.49 -15.34 18.05
CA ILE A 212 -19.39 -13.88 17.91
C ILE A 212 -20.75 -13.26 17.55
N GLN A 213 -21.48 -13.86 16.60
CA GLN A 213 -22.81 -13.41 16.22
C GLN A 213 -23.80 -13.44 17.41
N GLN A 214 -23.86 -14.55 18.16
CA GLN A 214 -24.83 -14.73 19.23
C GLN A 214 -24.48 -13.99 20.53
N GLN A 215 -23.20 -13.97 20.94
CA GLN A 215 -22.79 -13.45 22.25
C GLN A 215 -22.30 -11.99 22.21
N LEU A 216 -22.05 -11.42 21.02
CA LEU A 216 -21.61 -10.02 20.86
C LEU A 216 -22.50 -9.24 19.88
N MET A 217 -22.55 -9.64 18.59
CA MET A 217 -23.23 -8.83 17.57
C MET A 217 -24.73 -8.68 17.86
N HIS A 218 -25.42 -9.75 18.25
CA HIS A 218 -26.85 -9.68 18.58
C HIS A 218 -27.17 -8.84 19.84
N PRO A 219 -26.46 -9.02 20.99
CA PRO A 219 -26.58 -8.12 22.15
C PRO A 219 -26.31 -6.64 21.85
N LEU A 220 -25.34 -6.36 20.99
CA LEU A 220 -24.96 -5.02 20.53
C LEU A 220 -25.84 -4.46 19.40
N ASN A 221 -26.76 -5.26 18.87
CA ASN A 221 -27.62 -4.89 17.73
C ASN A 221 -26.83 -4.50 16.46
N MET A 222 -25.72 -5.19 16.21
CA MET A 222 -24.85 -5.02 15.04
C MET A 222 -25.39 -5.84 13.85
N GLN A 223 -26.39 -5.31 13.14
CA GLN A 223 -27.11 -6.03 12.08
C GLN A 223 -26.42 -5.97 10.70
N ASN A 224 -25.45 -5.07 10.52
CA ASN A 224 -24.72 -4.87 9.27
C ASN A 224 -23.24 -5.27 9.46
N SER A 225 -23.02 -6.34 10.22
CA SER A 225 -21.70 -6.87 10.56
C SER A 225 -21.67 -8.37 10.35
N TYR A 226 -20.57 -8.84 9.76
CA TYR A 226 -20.45 -10.17 9.17
C TYR A 226 -19.08 -10.76 9.50
N MET A 227 -19.01 -12.07 9.73
CA MET A 227 -17.75 -12.77 10.02
C MET A 227 -17.04 -13.28 8.77
N SER A 228 -17.71 -13.21 7.62
CA SER A 228 -17.22 -13.62 6.31
C SER A 228 -17.50 -12.50 5.29
N ILE A 229 -16.59 -12.33 4.33
CA ILE A 229 -16.80 -11.45 3.18
C ILE A 229 -17.84 -12.01 2.18
N VAL A 230 -18.13 -13.32 2.21
CA VAL A 230 -19.10 -13.95 1.29
C VAL A 230 -20.56 -13.69 1.69
N ASP A 231 -20.81 -13.32 2.94
CA ASP A 231 -22.13 -12.91 3.44
C ASP A 231 -22.52 -11.47 3.01
N VAL A 232 -21.61 -10.75 2.35
CA VAL A 232 -21.72 -9.31 2.07
C VAL A 232 -22.04 -9.05 0.60
N ASP A 233 -23.02 -8.20 0.34
CA ASP A 233 -23.22 -7.64 -1.00
C ASP A 233 -22.09 -6.65 -1.32
N LEU A 234 -21.07 -7.13 -2.04
CA LEU A 234 -19.91 -6.36 -2.48
C LEU A 234 -20.28 -5.10 -3.28
N SER A 235 -21.49 -5.03 -3.87
CA SER A 235 -21.99 -3.83 -4.57
C SER A 235 -22.26 -2.64 -3.64
N THR A 236 -22.37 -2.91 -2.33
CA THR A 236 -22.56 -1.93 -1.26
C THR A 236 -21.26 -1.44 -0.62
N MET A 237 -20.12 -2.03 -0.98
CA MET A 237 -18.80 -1.66 -0.47
C MET A 237 -18.09 -0.66 -1.38
N PRO A 238 -17.23 0.23 -0.86
CA PRO A 238 -16.25 0.93 -1.69
C PRO A 238 -15.18 -0.05 -2.17
N LYS A 239 -14.60 0.23 -3.34
CA LYS A 239 -13.55 -0.60 -3.92
C LYS A 239 -12.24 -0.43 -3.14
N GLY A 240 -11.74 -1.49 -2.53
CA GLY A 240 -10.44 -1.50 -1.85
C GLY A 240 -9.27 -1.55 -2.85
N TYR A 241 -8.15 -0.91 -2.49
CA TYR A 241 -6.93 -0.89 -3.30
C TYR A 241 -5.67 -1.28 -2.51
N MET A 242 -4.90 -2.22 -3.06
CA MET A 242 -3.51 -2.44 -2.65
C MET A 242 -2.64 -1.28 -3.12
N ARG A 243 -1.68 -0.86 -2.30
CA ARG A 243 -0.76 0.24 -2.62
C ARG A 243 0.71 -0.22 -2.56
N PRO A 244 1.24 -0.82 -3.63
CA PRO A 244 2.65 -1.20 -3.69
C PRO A 244 3.60 -0.02 -3.58
N TYR A 245 4.77 -0.30 -3.02
CA TYR A 245 5.89 0.64 -2.91
C TYR A 245 6.37 1.23 -4.26
N HIS A 246 6.23 0.48 -5.36
CA HIS A 246 6.96 0.72 -6.61
C HIS A 246 6.12 0.66 -7.89
N THR A 247 4.81 0.44 -7.77
CA THR A 247 3.84 0.41 -8.89
C THR A 247 2.66 1.33 -8.59
N GLU A 248 1.80 1.54 -9.59
CA GLU A 248 0.47 2.12 -9.33
C GLU A 248 -0.35 1.19 -8.42
N ARG A 249 -1.29 1.77 -7.65
CA ARG A 249 -2.25 1.02 -6.84
C ARG A 249 -3.14 0.13 -7.70
N PHE A 250 -3.51 -1.05 -7.21
CA PHE A 250 -4.34 -2.01 -7.94
C PHE A 250 -5.51 -2.54 -7.08
N PRO A 251 -6.58 -3.07 -7.69
CA PRO A 251 -7.75 -3.58 -6.94
C PRO A 251 -7.36 -4.68 -5.95
N ALA A 252 -7.82 -4.57 -4.71
CA ALA A 252 -7.53 -5.58 -3.69
C ALA A 252 -8.24 -6.92 -3.95
N PRO A 253 -7.64 -8.05 -3.53
CA PRO A 253 -8.29 -9.35 -3.60
C PRO A 253 -9.40 -9.48 -2.54
N THR A 254 -10.37 -10.35 -2.83
CA THR A 254 -11.55 -10.56 -1.96
C THR A 254 -11.70 -12.05 -1.67
N PHE A 255 -11.24 -12.46 -0.49
CA PHE A 255 -11.38 -13.81 0.08
C PHE A 255 -11.34 -13.74 1.61
N ASP A 256 -11.86 -14.76 2.27
CA ASP A 256 -11.74 -14.94 3.73
C ASP A 256 -10.43 -15.62 4.10
N LEU A 257 -9.83 -15.20 5.21
CA LEU A 257 -8.65 -15.86 5.77
C LEU A 257 -9.10 -17.06 6.62
N GLY A 258 -8.35 -18.16 6.62
CA GLY A 258 -8.60 -19.27 7.57
C GLY A 258 -8.46 -18.83 9.04
N ILE A 259 -7.72 -17.75 9.29
CA ILE A 259 -7.64 -17.04 10.57
C ILE A 259 -8.83 -16.06 10.81
N SER A 260 -10.08 -16.51 10.64
CA SER A 260 -11.30 -15.70 10.94
C SER A 260 -11.19 -14.90 12.26
N PRO A 261 -10.79 -15.51 13.41
CA PRO A 261 -10.67 -14.79 14.69
C PRO A 261 -9.67 -13.62 14.70
N ALA A 262 -8.80 -13.52 13.69
CA ALA A 262 -7.78 -12.50 13.59
C ALA A 262 -8.14 -11.34 12.65
N GLY A 263 -9.03 -11.50 11.66
CA GLY A 263 -9.15 -10.49 10.60
C GLY A 263 -10.31 -10.51 9.60
N ASN A 264 -11.25 -11.46 9.65
CA ASN A 264 -12.26 -11.55 8.57
C ASN A 264 -13.42 -10.55 8.66
N MET A 265 -13.65 -9.93 9.82
CA MET A 265 -14.90 -9.22 10.05
C MET A 265 -15.10 -8.05 9.06
N VAL A 266 -16.31 -8.00 8.49
CA VAL A 266 -16.83 -6.86 7.75
C VAL A 266 -17.83 -6.15 8.65
N SER A 267 -17.75 -4.83 8.76
CA SER A 267 -18.65 -4.06 9.63
C SER A 267 -18.88 -2.65 9.10
N THR A 268 -19.83 -1.96 9.70
CA THR A 268 -20.15 -0.56 9.45
C THR A 268 -19.64 0.28 10.63
N MET A 269 -19.31 1.56 10.39
CA MET A 269 -18.82 2.40 11.48
C MET A 269 -19.92 2.65 12.53
N GLN A 270 -21.20 2.64 12.13
CA GLN A 270 -22.34 2.59 13.06
C GLN A 270 -22.26 1.39 14.01
N ASP A 271 -22.02 0.19 13.49
CA ASP A 271 -22.00 -1.04 14.30
C ASP A 271 -20.78 -1.10 15.23
N LEU A 272 -19.60 -0.67 14.76
CA LEU A 272 -18.45 -0.45 15.65
C LEU A 272 -18.74 0.63 16.71
N GLY A 273 -19.48 1.69 16.34
CA GLY A 273 -19.98 2.69 17.29
C GLY A 273 -20.82 2.09 18.42
N LYS A 274 -21.66 1.09 18.14
CA LYS A 274 -22.44 0.37 19.17
C LYS A 274 -21.53 -0.39 20.15
N LEU A 275 -20.44 -1.00 19.66
CA LEU A 275 -19.41 -1.58 20.54
C LEU A 275 -18.75 -0.49 21.41
N ALA A 276 -18.35 0.64 20.81
CA ALA A 276 -17.72 1.73 21.55
C ALA A 276 -18.64 2.30 22.65
N THR A 277 -19.90 2.61 22.36
CA THR A 277 -20.91 3.03 23.36
C THR A 277 -21.08 1.97 24.45
N ALA A 278 -21.07 0.68 24.11
CA ALA A 278 -21.21 -0.37 25.11
C ALA A 278 -19.99 -0.46 26.05
N LEU A 279 -18.77 -0.32 25.52
CA LEU A 279 -17.53 -0.31 26.31
C LEU A 279 -17.42 0.94 27.19
N ILE A 280 -17.80 2.13 26.67
CA ILE A 280 -17.95 3.37 27.47
C ILE A 280 -18.94 3.15 28.63
N ASN A 281 -20.08 2.51 28.35
CA ASN A 281 -21.07 2.10 29.36
C ASN A 281 -20.65 0.87 30.19
N GLN A 282 -19.34 0.61 30.31
CA GLN A 282 -18.73 -0.44 31.13
C GLN A 282 -19.25 -1.84 30.76
N GLY A 283 -19.44 -2.11 29.48
CA GLY A 283 -19.90 -3.38 28.90
C GLY A 283 -21.43 -3.58 28.83
N LYS A 284 -22.25 -2.58 29.18
CA LYS A 284 -23.72 -2.65 28.97
C LYS A 284 -24.05 -2.49 27.48
N ALA A 285 -24.88 -3.36 26.94
CA ALA A 285 -25.33 -3.32 25.55
C ALA A 285 -26.83 -3.00 25.46
N GLU A 286 -27.36 -2.77 24.25
CA GLU A 286 -28.80 -2.56 24.02
C GLU A 286 -29.63 -3.73 24.61
N LYS A 287 -29.16 -4.96 24.39
CA LYS A 287 -29.79 -6.18 24.89
C LYS A 287 -28.88 -6.89 25.89
N GLY A 288 -28.77 -6.30 27.08
CA GLY A 288 -28.08 -6.90 28.23
C GLY A 288 -26.67 -6.36 28.45
N ARG A 289 -25.68 -7.25 28.52
CA ARG A 289 -24.31 -6.93 28.92
C ARG A 289 -23.33 -7.87 28.22
N ILE A 290 -22.33 -7.32 27.54
CA ILE A 290 -21.25 -8.09 26.90
C ILE A 290 -20.08 -8.37 27.83
N LEU A 291 -19.79 -7.50 28.81
CA LEU A 291 -18.74 -7.66 29.82
C LEU A 291 -19.13 -6.97 31.13
N GLN A 292 -18.56 -7.39 32.25
CA GLN A 292 -18.56 -6.68 33.52
C GLN A 292 -17.51 -5.57 33.54
N ALA A 293 -17.78 -4.50 34.30
CA ALA A 293 -16.88 -3.37 34.46
C ALA A 293 -15.47 -3.78 34.95
N LYS A 294 -15.38 -4.71 35.91
CA LYS A 294 -14.12 -5.22 36.46
C LYS A 294 -13.25 -5.88 35.38
N THR A 295 -13.86 -6.69 34.53
CA THR A 295 -13.19 -7.40 33.43
C THR A 295 -12.64 -6.41 32.42
N LEU A 296 -13.43 -5.39 32.07
CA LEU A 296 -12.98 -4.32 31.18
C LEU A 296 -11.81 -3.53 31.76
N THR A 297 -11.82 -3.23 33.07
CA THR A 297 -10.65 -2.65 33.76
C THR A 297 -9.40 -3.55 33.64
N THR A 298 -9.56 -4.87 33.76
CA THR A 298 -8.46 -5.82 33.55
C THR A 298 -7.96 -5.80 32.11
N MET A 299 -8.85 -5.75 31.11
CA MET A 299 -8.46 -5.67 29.70
C MET A 299 -7.73 -4.36 29.35
N TRP A 300 -8.02 -3.26 30.04
CA TRP A 300 -7.38 -1.95 29.86
C TRP A 300 -6.19 -1.69 30.79
N THR A 301 -5.72 -2.71 31.53
CA THR A 301 -4.51 -2.61 32.35
C THR A 301 -3.30 -3.08 31.54
N PRO A 302 -2.18 -2.33 31.49
CA PRO A 302 -0.94 -2.80 30.87
C PRO A 302 -0.44 -4.10 31.49
N VAL A 303 -0.04 -5.08 30.66
CA VAL A 303 0.46 -6.39 31.15
C VAL A 303 1.99 -6.42 31.30
N ASP A 304 2.71 -5.42 30.75
CA ASP A 304 4.13 -5.20 31.02
C ASP A 304 4.51 -3.73 30.83
N GLU A 305 5.23 -3.15 31.79
CA GLU A 305 5.82 -1.81 31.70
C GLU A 305 7.23 -1.80 31.10
N HIS A 306 7.79 -2.97 30.77
CA HIS A 306 9.12 -3.16 30.18
C HIS A 306 9.08 -3.83 28.80
N ALA A 307 7.90 -3.92 28.17
CA ALA A 307 7.77 -4.34 26.77
C ALA A 307 8.65 -3.45 25.87
N SER A 308 9.55 -4.08 25.12
CA SER A 308 10.70 -3.43 24.50
C SER A 308 10.35 -2.40 23.41
N ALA A 309 10.82 -1.16 23.61
CA ALA A 309 11.29 -0.22 22.57
C ALA A 309 10.40 0.04 21.32
N ARG A 310 9.09 -0.23 21.37
CA ARG A 310 8.13 0.10 20.30
C ARG A 310 6.91 0.82 20.87
N ASP A 311 6.24 1.59 20.01
CA ASP A 311 5.17 2.55 20.32
C ASP A 311 3.83 1.95 20.86
N TYR A 312 3.80 0.69 21.30
CA TYR A 312 2.58 -0.02 21.69
C TYR A 312 2.66 -0.68 23.06
N VAL A 313 1.93 -0.14 24.03
CA VAL A 313 1.62 -0.81 25.30
C VAL A 313 0.35 -1.64 25.12
N PHE A 314 0.39 -2.92 25.48
CA PHE A 314 -0.76 -3.81 25.35
C PHE A 314 -1.44 -4.09 26.70
N GLY A 315 -2.77 -4.01 26.69
CA GLY A 315 -3.63 -4.71 27.64
C GLY A 315 -4.03 -6.08 27.11
N LEU A 316 -5.18 -6.61 27.54
CA LEU A 316 -5.75 -7.84 26.96
C LEU A 316 -6.59 -7.45 25.73
N GLY A 317 -6.03 -7.67 24.53
CA GLY A 317 -6.70 -7.34 23.26
C GLY A 317 -6.76 -5.86 22.88
N PHE A 318 -6.34 -4.92 23.75
CA PHE A 318 -6.34 -3.48 23.46
C PHE A 318 -4.91 -2.91 23.39
N ILE A 319 -4.68 -2.01 22.43
CA ILE A 319 -3.53 -1.11 22.40
C ILE A 319 -3.85 0.10 23.28
N LEU A 320 -2.96 0.40 24.22
CA LEU A 320 -3.07 1.46 25.20
C LEU A 320 -2.10 2.60 24.83
N SER A 321 -2.60 3.82 24.77
CA SER A 321 -1.81 5.03 24.49
C SER A 321 -2.37 6.23 25.28
N SER A 322 -1.90 7.45 24.97
CA SER A 322 -2.36 8.68 25.61
C SER A 322 -2.66 9.75 24.56
N ILE A 323 -3.85 10.32 24.62
CA ILE A 323 -4.29 11.44 23.75
C ILE A 323 -4.67 12.60 24.67
N ASN A 324 -4.06 13.77 24.47
CA ASN A 324 -4.26 14.96 25.31
C ASN A 324 -4.02 14.73 26.82
N GLY A 325 -3.26 13.68 27.20
CA GLY A 325 -3.01 13.28 28.58
C GLY A 325 -4.05 12.32 29.18
N GLU A 326 -5.08 11.93 28.42
CA GLU A 326 -6.07 10.92 28.81
C GLU A 326 -5.70 9.54 28.25
N LEU A 327 -6.04 8.47 28.99
CA LEU A 327 -5.93 7.09 28.51
C LEU A 327 -6.74 6.92 27.22
N ALA A 328 -6.07 6.49 26.16
CA ALA A 328 -6.69 6.02 24.93
C ALA A 328 -6.59 4.49 24.86
N VAL A 329 -7.71 3.84 24.55
CA VAL A 329 -7.76 2.39 24.32
C VAL A 329 -8.24 2.15 22.90
N SER A 330 -7.49 1.36 22.13
CA SER A 330 -7.65 1.30 20.68
C SER A 330 -7.34 -0.06 20.09
N HIS A 331 -7.75 -0.27 18.84
CA HIS A 331 -7.23 -1.31 17.98
C HIS A 331 -7.28 -0.85 16.51
N GLY A 332 -6.15 -0.98 15.80
CA GLY A 332 -6.07 -0.75 14.37
C GLY A 332 -6.31 -2.03 13.56
N GLY A 333 -6.84 -1.89 12.35
CA GLY A 333 -7.04 -3.00 11.42
C GLY A 333 -6.51 -2.65 10.03
N ALA A 334 -5.93 -3.64 9.35
CA ALA A 334 -5.67 -3.59 7.92
C ALA A 334 -5.95 -4.98 7.34
N VAL A 335 -6.57 -5.02 6.16
CA VAL A 335 -6.73 -6.23 5.36
C VAL A 335 -7.10 -5.82 3.94
N TYR A 336 -6.37 -6.35 2.96
CA TYR A 336 -6.61 -6.27 1.51
C TYR A 336 -7.46 -5.08 1.05
N GLY A 337 -6.81 -3.93 0.97
CA GLY A 337 -7.43 -2.72 0.41
C GLY A 337 -8.27 -1.92 1.40
N PHE A 338 -8.20 -2.23 2.69
CA PHE A 338 -8.91 -1.50 3.73
C PHE A 338 -8.04 -1.29 4.96
N ALA A 339 -8.24 -0.15 5.63
CA ALA A 339 -7.68 0.13 6.94
C ALA A 339 -8.75 0.73 7.84
N THR A 340 -8.72 0.37 9.13
CA THR A 340 -9.68 0.80 10.15
C THR A 340 -8.94 1.23 11.41
N GLN A 341 -9.46 2.24 12.11
CA GLN A 341 -9.08 2.56 13.48
C GLN A 341 -10.33 2.56 14.37
N PHE A 342 -10.26 1.83 15.48
CA PHE A 342 -11.24 1.87 16.57
C PHE A 342 -10.55 2.46 17.80
N LEU A 343 -11.10 3.52 18.40
CA LEU A 343 -10.50 4.19 19.54
C LEU A 343 -11.55 4.71 20.53
N ILE A 344 -11.27 4.60 21.83
CA ILE A 344 -12.09 5.13 22.92
C ILE A 344 -11.19 5.95 23.86
N LEU A 345 -11.73 7.06 24.36
CA LEU A 345 -11.22 7.86 25.48
C LEU A 345 -12.17 7.67 26.67
N PRO A 346 -11.92 6.68 27.57
CA PRO A 346 -12.89 6.31 28.59
C PRO A 346 -13.18 7.42 29.60
N GLY A 347 -12.19 8.26 29.91
CA GLY A 347 -12.34 9.40 30.84
C GLY A 347 -13.26 10.51 30.30
N SER A 348 -13.28 10.70 28.99
CA SER A 348 -14.11 11.68 28.29
C SER A 348 -15.45 11.14 27.78
N GLU A 349 -15.75 9.86 28.03
CA GLU A 349 -16.90 9.13 27.47
C GLU A 349 -17.07 9.34 25.96
N LEU A 350 -15.98 9.21 25.18
CA LEU A 350 -16.00 9.35 23.73
C LEU A 350 -15.35 8.15 23.05
N GLY A 351 -15.89 7.76 21.89
CA GLY A 351 -15.31 6.73 21.02
C GLY A 351 -15.49 7.08 19.55
N VAL A 352 -14.62 6.55 18.70
CA VAL A 352 -14.64 6.74 17.25
C VAL A 352 -14.28 5.45 16.52
N ALA A 353 -14.94 5.23 15.39
CA ALA A 353 -14.55 4.24 14.39
C ALA A 353 -14.36 4.96 13.04
N VAL A 354 -13.20 4.75 12.41
CA VAL A 354 -12.84 5.30 11.08
C VAL A 354 -12.41 4.15 10.18
N SER A 355 -12.88 4.11 8.93
CA SER A 355 -12.34 3.19 7.91
C SER A 355 -12.08 3.88 6.58
N ALA A 356 -11.09 3.38 5.83
CA ALA A 356 -10.68 3.87 4.51
C ALA A 356 -10.44 2.72 3.51
N ASN A 357 -10.56 2.99 2.21
CA ASN A 357 -10.46 1.99 1.11
C ASN A 357 -9.03 1.80 0.53
N VAL A 358 -7.99 1.94 1.35
CA VAL A 358 -6.59 1.73 0.93
C VAL A 358 -5.87 0.84 1.95
N ASP A 359 -5.14 -0.16 1.43
CA ASP A 359 -4.33 -1.07 2.24
C ASP A 359 -3.19 -0.33 2.95
N PHE A 360 -2.83 -0.77 4.16
CA PHE A 360 -1.92 -0.05 5.06
C PHE A 360 -2.31 1.43 5.32
N GLY A 361 -3.55 1.86 5.10
CA GLY A 361 -4.02 3.22 5.39
C GLY A 361 -4.09 3.63 6.88
N ASN A 362 -3.40 2.92 7.77
CA ASN A 362 -3.51 3.04 9.22
C ASN A 362 -3.07 4.40 9.78
N GLY A 363 -2.03 5.00 9.22
CA GLY A 363 -1.58 6.34 9.59
C GLY A 363 -2.65 7.38 9.31
N ALA A 364 -3.30 7.29 8.14
CA ALA A 364 -4.38 8.19 7.75
C ALA A 364 -5.61 8.03 8.66
N VAL A 365 -6.13 6.80 8.85
CA VAL A 365 -7.33 6.59 9.68
C VAL A 365 -7.08 6.90 11.17
N ASN A 366 -5.86 6.68 11.68
CA ASN A 366 -5.51 7.07 13.04
C ASN A 366 -5.46 8.59 13.20
N ARG A 367 -4.81 9.32 12.29
CA ARG A 367 -4.75 10.79 12.33
C ARG A 367 -6.15 11.42 12.23
N ILE A 368 -7.03 10.85 11.39
CA ILE A 368 -8.44 11.26 11.31
C ILE A 368 -9.15 11.01 12.65
N ALA A 369 -9.01 9.82 13.24
CA ALA A 369 -9.63 9.47 14.51
C ALA A 369 -9.20 10.41 15.66
N GLU A 370 -7.90 10.63 15.83
CA GLU A 370 -7.34 11.52 16.86
C GLU A 370 -7.77 12.97 16.68
N HIS A 371 -7.77 13.46 15.44
CA HIS A 371 -8.21 14.83 15.14
C HIS A 371 -9.70 15.02 15.42
N VAL A 372 -10.56 14.12 14.94
CA VAL A 372 -12.02 14.18 15.14
C VAL A 372 -12.37 14.16 16.64
N LEU A 373 -11.72 13.29 17.42
CA LEU A 373 -11.91 13.25 18.88
C LEU A 373 -11.44 14.55 19.54
N SER A 374 -10.27 15.06 19.17
CA SER A 374 -9.73 16.32 19.72
C SER A 374 -10.60 17.53 19.37
N TYR A 375 -11.17 17.56 18.16
CA TYR A 375 -12.13 18.56 17.69
C TYR A 375 -13.40 18.56 18.55
N ILE A 376 -14.02 17.39 18.71
CA ILE A 376 -15.27 17.24 19.48
C ILE A 376 -15.04 17.48 20.98
N LEU A 377 -13.88 17.10 21.52
CA LEU A 377 -13.46 17.44 22.88
C LEU A 377 -13.34 18.95 23.09
N ALA A 378 -12.69 19.67 22.16
CA ALA A 378 -12.57 21.12 22.24
C ALA A 378 -13.95 21.80 22.26
N LEU A 379 -14.87 21.36 21.39
CA LEU A 379 -16.26 21.84 21.37
C LEU A 379 -17.00 21.55 22.68
N ARG A 380 -16.91 20.33 23.22
CA ARG A 380 -17.50 19.96 24.53
C ARG A 380 -16.98 20.83 25.67
N GLN A 381 -15.71 21.24 25.60
CA GLN A 381 -15.05 22.08 26.60
C GLN A 381 -15.25 23.59 26.37
N GLY A 382 -16.00 24.00 25.33
CA GLY A 382 -16.19 25.41 24.97
C GLY A 382 -14.91 26.12 24.50
N LYS A 383 -13.90 25.35 24.09
CA LYS A 383 -12.64 25.85 23.53
C LYS A 383 -12.79 26.08 22.01
N PRO A 384 -11.92 26.90 21.39
CA PRO A 384 -11.81 26.96 19.93
C PRO A 384 -11.56 25.55 19.36
N SER A 385 -12.14 25.25 18.21
CA SER A 385 -11.89 23.99 17.51
C SER A 385 -10.41 23.83 17.15
N VAL A 386 -9.93 22.59 17.20
CA VAL A 386 -8.58 22.24 16.74
C VAL A 386 -8.57 22.31 15.21
N LEU A 387 -7.65 23.07 14.62
CA LEU A 387 -7.49 23.13 13.17
C LEU A 387 -6.77 21.88 12.66
N PHE A 388 -7.16 21.35 11.50
CA PHE A 388 -6.39 20.30 10.83
C PHE A 388 -5.14 20.92 10.19
N GLN A 389 -3.95 20.48 10.63
CA GLN A 389 -2.68 20.91 10.04
C GLN A 389 -2.44 20.19 8.72
N HIS A 390 -2.92 20.76 7.62
CA HIS A 390 -2.63 20.24 6.27
C HIS A 390 -1.15 20.37 5.92
N SER A 391 -0.65 19.40 5.16
CA SER A 391 0.67 19.45 4.53
C SER A 391 0.53 19.73 3.03
N ILE A 392 1.60 20.24 2.41
CA ILE A 392 1.65 20.62 0.99
C ILE A 392 2.90 20.04 0.30
N GLU A 393 2.92 20.06 -1.03
CA GLU A 393 4.10 19.66 -1.81
C GLU A 393 5.32 20.51 -1.41
N ILE A 394 6.44 19.84 -1.13
CA ILE A 394 7.71 20.51 -0.81
C ILE A 394 8.16 21.34 -2.02
N ASN A 395 8.53 22.60 -1.78
CA ASN A 395 9.09 23.49 -2.81
C ASN A 395 10.23 22.80 -3.59
N LYS A 396 10.28 23.01 -4.93
CA LYS A 396 11.20 22.29 -5.83
C LYS A 396 12.68 22.49 -5.50
N GLU A 397 13.08 23.68 -5.11
CA GLU A 397 14.46 23.99 -4.75
C GLU A 397 14.86 23.28 -3.44
N VAL A 398 13.99 23.28 -2.43
CA VAL A 398 14.17 22.53 -1.17
C VAL A 398 14.17 21.02 -1.42
N ALA A 399 13.19 20.51 -2.17
CA ALA A 399 13.08 19.10 -2.54
C ALA A 399 14.35 18.59 -3.25
N ASN A 400 14.91 19.38 -4.17
CA ASN A 400 16.16 19.04 -4.85
C ASN A 400 17.38 19.03 -3.92
N SER A 401 17.41 19.87 -2.87
CA SER A 401 18.50 19.85 -1.88
C SER A 401 18.37 18.68 -0.89
N MET A 402 17.16 18.18 -0.65
CA MET A 402 16.91 17.01 0.20
C MET A 402 17.28 15.68 -0.47
N VAL A 403 17.24 15.58 -1.80
CA VAL A 403 17.58 14.33 -2.51
C VAL A 403 19.03 13.90 -2.21
N GLY A 404 19.23 12.62 -1.91
CA GLY A 404 20.54 12.04 -1.65
C GLY A 404 20.50 10.87 -0.66
N THR A 405 21.67 10.31 -0.39
CA THR A 405 21.86 9.24 0.59
C THR A 405 22.48 9.81 1.87
N TYR A 406 21.96 9.39 3.02
CA TYR A 406 22.42 9.76 4.35
C TYR A 406 22.71 8.49 5.16
N ALA A 407 23.70 8.55 6.06
CA ALA A 407 24.11 7.42 6.89
C ALA A 407 24.27 7.82 8.36
N SER A 408 23.83 6.95 9.25
CA SER A 408 24.20 6.94 10.66
C SER A 408 25.23 5.82 10.89
N LYS A 409 25.56 5.50 12.15
CA LYS A 409 26.57 4.47 12.47
C LYS A 409 26.21 3.09 11.93
N ASP A 410 24.93 2.71 12.06
CA ASP A 410 24.45 1.33 11.84
C ASP A 410 23.28 1.26 10.83
N SER A 411 22.95 2.37 10.15
CA SER A 411 21.84 2.44 9.18
C SER A 411 22.05 3.52 8.10
N ARG A 412 21.33 3.39 6.99
CA ARG A 412 21.31 4.32 5.86
C ARG A 412 19.88 4.66 5.50
N ILE A 413 19.67 5.89 5.07
CA ILE A 413 18.41 6.34 4.47
C ILE A 413 18.70 6.99 3.11
N THR A 414 17.76 6.87 2.18
CA THR A 414 17.80 7.57 0.89
C THR A 414 16.56 8.43 0.78
N VAL A 415 16.75 9.69 0.42
CA VAL A 415 15.67 10.61 0.06
C VAL A 415 15.62 10.67 -1.47
N ARG A 416 14.49 10.29 -2.04
CA ARG A 416 14.30 10.16 -3.49
C ARG A 416 13.11 10.97 -3.95
N LYS A 417 13.23 11.51 -5.16
CA LYS A 417 12.09 12.05 -5.90
C LYS A 417 11.46 10.96 -6.76
N LYS A 418 10.15 10.77 -6.63
CA LYS A 418 9.35 9.88 -7.48
C LYS A 418 8.20 10.70 -8.07
N ASN A 419 8.20 10.87 -9.38
CA ASN A 419 7.33 11.84 -10.06
C ASN A 419 7.51 13.26 -9.47
N ASN A 420 6.48 13.83 -8.85
CA ASN A 420 6.58 15.12 -8.13
C ASN A 420 6.85 14.96 -6.62
N ASP A 421 6.52 13.81 -6.03
CA ASP A 421 6.62 13.55 -4.59
C ASP A 421 8.07 13.29 -4.15
N ILE A 422 8.34 13.55 -2.88
CA ILE A 422 9.58 13.18 -2.20
C ILE A 422 9.30 12.06 -1.20
N TYR A 423 10.14 11.04 -1.21
CA TYR A 423 10.05 9.88 -0.32
C TYR A 423 11.33 9.70 0.48
N ILE A 424 11.19 9.29 1.73
CA ILE A 424 12.27 8.85 2.61
C ILE A 424 12.23 7.32 2.76
N GLU A 425 13.39 6.68 2.60
CA GLU A 425 13.53 5.22 2.51
C GLU A 425 14.66 4.74 3.43
N TRP A 426 14.38 3.89 4.42
CA TRP A 426 15.41 3.31 5.32
C TRP A 426 15.87 1.91 4.88
N LEU A 427 17.05 1.50 5.36
CA LEU A 427 17.35 0.08 5.51
C LEU A 427 16.38 -0.53 6.53
N GLY A 428 15.48 -1.40 6.07
CA GLY A 428 14.59 -2.16 6.95
C GLY A 428 13.26 -1.50 7.32
N GLY A 429 12.68 -0.68 6.44
CA GLY A 429 11.30 -0.24 6.68
C GLY A 429 10.61 0.39 5.48
N LEU A 430 9.51 1.05 5.78
CA LEU A 430 8.58 1.63 4.81
C LEU A 430 9.20 2.80 4.03
N SER A 431 8.82 2.96 2.76
CA SER A 431 9.02 4.23 2.06
C SER A 431 7.87 5.16 2.37
N LEU A 432 8.15 6.31 2.97
CA LEU A 432 7.11 7.25 3.40
C LEU A 432 7.27 8.58 2.66
N ARG A 433 6.14 9.17 2.26
CA ARG A 433 6.11 10.49 1.61
C ARG A 433 6.47 11.60 2.60
N LEU A 434 7.35 12.49 2.17
CA LEU A 434 7.68 13.74 2.84
C LEU A 434 6.88 14.89 2.24
N MET A 435 6.31 15.73 3.11
CA MET A 435 5.53 16.90 2.76
C MET A 435 6.01 18.11 3.58
N ASP A 436 5.69 19.33 3.14
CA ASP A 436 5.95 20.56 3.90
C ASP A 436 4.73 20.94 4.75
N SER A 437 4.95 21.54 5.92
CA SER A 437 3.91 21.83 6.91
C SER A 437 4.30 23.02 7.80
N VAL A 438 3.36 23.49 8.61
CA VAL A 438 3.60 24.57 9.60
C VAL A 438 4.64 24.20 10.67
N ASP A 439 4.85 22.91 10.90
CA ASP A 439 5.86 22.36 11.82
C ASP A 439 7.20 22.05 11.11
N GLY A 440 7.33 22.41 9.82
CA GLY A 440 8.45 22.07 8.95
C GLY A 440 8.16 20.86 8.05
N ILE A 441 9.22 20.18 7.59
CA ILE A 441 9.06 18.91 6.86
C ILE A 441 8.40 17.88 7.78
N VAL A 442 7.44 17.15 7.25
CA VAL A 442 6.72 16.08 7.96
C VAL A 442 6.67 14.82 7.10
N ILE A 443 6.52 13.68 7.76
CA ILE A 443 6.09 12.43 7.13
C ILE A 443 4.57 12.47 7.04
N ASP A 444 4.00 12.43 5.83
CA ASP A 444 2.54 12.44 5.62
C ASP A 444 2.14 11.50 4.48
N ASP A 445 1.98 10.24 4.86
CA ASP A 445 1.71 9.09 4.00
C ASP A 445 0.59 8.22 4.61
N PRO A 446 -0.23 7.49 3.81
CA PRO A 446 -1.25 6.59 4.30
C PRO A 446 -0.83 5.66 5.44
N VAL A 447 0.43 5.18 5.46
CA VAL A 447 0.89 4.24 6.50
C VAL A 447 1.26 4.92 7.80
N LYS A 448 1.82 6.13 7.77
CA LYS A 448 2.25 6.86 8.97
C LYS A 448 2.25 8.36 8.73
N PHE A 449 1.69 9.09 9.69
CA PHE A 449 1.95 10.51 9.88
C PHE A 449 2.99 10.69 11.01
N SER A 450 3.93 11.62 10.86
CA SER A 450 4.83 12.01 11.94
C SER A 450 5.52 13.36 11.67
N THR A 451 5.69 14.15 12.73
CA THR A 451 6.50 15.38 12.77
C THR A 451 7.95 15.14 13.21
N ASP A 452 8.34 13.90 13.54
CA ASP A 452 9.69 13.53 13.96
C ASP A 452 10.62 13.29 12.77
N VAL A 453 10.73 14.31 11.91
CA VAL A 453 11.70 14.42 10.82
C VAL A 453 12.19 15.87 10.73
N GLN A 454 13.51 16.07 10.71
CA GLN A 454 14.13 17.39 10.67
C GLN A 454 15.30 17.37 9.69
N PHE A 455 15.30 18.28 8.72
CA PHE A 455 16.35 18.41 7.72
C PHE A 455 17.26 19.60 8.02
N ASP A 456 18.57 19.38 7.91
CA ASP A 456 19.60 20.40 7.76
C ASP A 456 20.29 20.20 6.39
N ASN A 457 21.17 21.12 5.99
CA ASN A 457 21.89 21.07 4.72
C ASN A 457 22.71 19.76 4.56
N GLU A 458 23.34 19.31 5.64
CA GLU A 458 24.27 18.16 5.65
C GLU A 458 23.76 16.94 6.44
N SER A 459 22.64 17.03 7.16
CA SER A 459 22.07 15.90 7.89
C SER A 459 20.54 15.91 7.92
N VAL A 460 19.97 14.80 8.35
CA VAL A 460 18.54 14.64 8.60
C VAL A 460 18.37 13.79 9.85
N THR A 461 17.57 14.27 10.80
CA THR A 461 17.19 13.53 12.00
C THR A 461 15.80 12.95 11.78
N VAL A 462 15.63 11.65 12.05
CA VAL A 462 14.32 10.97 11.96
C VAL A 462 14.16 10.03 13.13
N PHE A 463 13.02 10.09 13.82
CA PHE A 463 12.75 9.30 15.03
C PHE A 463 13.89 9.42 16.06
N GLY A 464 14.33 10.67 16.30
CA GLY A 464 15.47 10.99 17.16
C GLY A 464 16.88 10.54 16.68
N THR A 465 17.02 9.91 15.52
CA THR A 465 18.30 9.41 14.99
C THR A 465 18.85 10.33 13.89
N GLU A 466 20.06 10.88 14.06
CA GLU A 466 20.74 11.70 13.05
C GLU A 466 21.42 10.81 11.97
N PHE A 467 21.19 11.16 10.70
CA PHE A 467 21.87 10.61 9.52
C PHE A 467 22.60 11.73 8.78
N LYS A 468 23.89 11.56 8.50
CA LYS A 468 24.71 12.56 7.79
C LYS A 468 24.78 12.24 6.30
N ARG A 469 24.69 13.26 5.46
CA ARG A 469 24.74 13.12 4.00
C ARG A 469 26.09 12.51 3.59
N ILE A 470 26.03 11.51 2.73
CA ILE A 470 27.20 10.87 2.14
C ILE A 470 27.18 11.01 0.62
N ILE A 471 28.36 10.97 0.00
CA ILE A 471 28.48 10.93 -1.45
C ILE A 471 27.99 9.55 -1.90
N ASP A 472 27.03 9.53 -2.84
CA ASP A 472 26.54 8.28 -3.41
C ASP A 472 27.58 7.71 -4.38
N THR A 473 28.39 6.79 -3.88
CA THR A 473 29.44 6.09 -4.63
C THR A 473 28.89 4.80 -5.24
N LYS A 474 29.42 4.41 -6.41
CA LYS A 474 29.10 3.12 -7.06
C LYS A 474 29.23 1.97 -6.04
N PRO A 475 28.16 1.19 -5.79
CA PRO A 475 28.22 0.05 -4.88
C PRO A 475 29.24 -1.01 -5.34
N GLU A 476 29.73 -1.79 -4.38
CA GLU A 476 30.52 -2.98 -4.67
C GLU A 476 29.67 -4.03 -5.43
N THR A 477 30.36 -4.93 -6.12
CA THR A 477 29.69 -6.07 -6.76
C THR A 477 29.17 -7.02 -5.68
N ALA A 478 27.87 -7.32 -5.73
CA ALA A 478 27.22 -8.29 -4.86
C ALA A 478 27.98 -9.63 -4.77
N ASN A 479 27.98 -10.27 -3.60
CA ASN A 479 28.42 -11.65 -3.44
C ASN A 479 27.72 -12.54 -4.49
N PRO A 480 28.47 -13.20 -5.40
CA PRO A 480 27.88 -14.04 -6.45
C PRO A 480 26.94 -15.12 -5.91
N GLY A 481 27.18 -15.59 -4.68
CA GLY A 481 26.32 -16.55 -4.00
C GLY A 481 24.88 -16.07 -3.77
N TYR A 482 24.62 -14.76 -3.70
CA TYR A 482 23.27 -14.23 -3.49
C TYR A 482 22.40 -14.22 -4.75
N THR A 483 23.01 -14.25 -5.94
CA THR A 483 22.27 -14.24 -7.23
C THR A 483 21.23 -15.36 -7.32
N ARG A 484 21.49 -16.52 -6.71
CA ARG A 484 20.57 -17.66 -6.66
C ARG A 484 19.29 -17.43 -5.86
N PHE A 485 19.30 -16.46 -4.95
CA PHE A 485 18.18 -16.10 -4.08
C PHE A 485 17.40 -14.89 -4.61
N ILE A 486 18.06 -13.95 -5.29
CA ILE A 486 17.43 -12.75 -5.86
C ILE A 486 16.33 -13.14 -6.86
N GLY A 487 15.15 -12.56 -6.72
CA GLY A 487 13.99 -12.88 -7.53
C GLY A 487 12.67 -12.49 -6.86
N GLU A 488 11.58 -12.93 -7.48
CA GLU A 488 10.21 -12.70 -7.04
C GLU A 488 9.59 -14.05 -6.66
N TYR A 489 8.80 -14.10 -5.59
CA TYR A 489 8.21 -15.33 -5.06
C TYR A 489 6.77 -15.08 -4.61
N GLY A 490 5.89 -16.07 -4.79
CA GLY A 490 4.46 -15.99 -4.43
C GLY A 490 3.55 -15.49 -5.54
N ASP A 491 2.27 -15.37 -5.20
CA ASP A 491 1.18 -15.04 -6.12
C ASP A 491 0.99 -13.53 -6.32
N ASP A 492 0.23 -13.15 -7.35
CA ASP A 492 0.03 -11.77 -7.81
C ASP A 492 -0.49 -10.81 -6.72
N HIS A 493 -1.11 -11.32 -5.67
CA HIS A 493 -1.68 -10.52 -4.58
C HIS A 493 -0.82 -10.51 -3.30
N ASN A 494 0.22 -11.35 -3.23
CA ASN A 494 1.07 -11.58 -2.05
C ASN A 494 2.54 -11.78 -2.47
N LEU A 495 3.09 -10.77 -3.13
CA LEU A 495 4.39 -10.86 -3.78
C LEU A 495 5.54 -10.57 -2.80
N LEU A 496 6.47 -11.53 -2.69
CA LEU A 496 7.70 -11.45 -1.91
C LEU A 496 8.88 -11.20 -2.87
N TYR A 497 9.50 -10.02 -2.77
CA TYR A 497 10.69 -9.68 -3.54
C TYR A 497 11.94 -9.96 -2.71
N VAL A 498 12.88 -10.73 -3.24
CA VAL A 498 14.22 -10.91 -2.68
C VAL A 498 15.21 -10.16 -3.55
N LEU A 499 15.99 -9.28 -2.92
CA LEU A 499 16.98 -8.44 -3.56
C LEU A 499 18.29 -8.47 -2.76
N GLU A 500 19.40 -8.11 -3.40
CA GLU A 500 20.63 -7.75 -2.68
C GLU A 500 20.66 -6.22 -2.56
N LYS A 501 21.03 -5.72 -1.38
CA LYS A 501 21.34 -4.31 -1.12
C LYS A 501 22.57 -4.23 -0.21
N ASP A 502 23.56 -3.48 -0.63
CA ASP A 502 24.81 -3.20 0.10
C ASP A 502 25.53 -4.47 0.59
N ASN A 503 25.55 -5.50 -0.27
CA ASN A 503 26.07 -6.85 -0.02
C ASN A 503 25.39 -7.60 1.14
N GLN A 504 24.11 -7.30 1.39
CA GLN A 504 23.20 -8.04 2.26
C GLN A 504 21.96 -8.47 1.46
N LEU A 505 21.36 -9.63 1.77
CA LEU A 505 20.02 -9.94 1.25
C LEU A 505 18.96 -9.12 1.97
N HIS A 506 17.94 -8.74 1.22
CA HIS A 506 16.80 -7.97 1.66
C HIS A 506 15.53 -8.60 1.09
N VAL A 507 14.43 -8.49 1.85
CA VAL A 507 13.09 -8.90 1.42
C VAL A 507 12.13 -7.72 1.44
N ILE A 508 11.24 -7.63 0.46
CA ILE A 508 10.02 -6.82 0.56
C ILE A 508 8.84 -7.78 0.54
N ILE A 509 8.02 -7.71 1.59
CA ILE A 509 6.82 -8.52 1.81
C ILE A 509 5.64 -7.60 2.11
N GLU A 510 4.40 -8.06 1.88
CA GLU A 510 3.18 -7.25 2.05
C GLU A 510 3.29 -5.87 1.37
N TRP A 511 3.84 -5.86 0.14
CA TRP A 511 3.92 -4.72 -0.77
C TRP A 511 4.76 -3.50 -0.36
N LEU A 512 5.04 -3.34 0.94
CA LEU A 512 5.62 -2.14 1.56
C LEU A 512 6.69 -2.47 2.61
N ALA A 513 6.63 -3.65 3.24
CA ALA A 513 7.47 -3.99 4.38
C ALA A 513 8.83 -4.55 3.93
N HIS A 514 9.84 -3.68 3.89
CA HIS A 514 11.20 -3.99 3.50
C HIS A 514 12.06 -4.35 4.72
N TYR A 515 12.82 -5.45 4.68
CA TYR A 515 13.69 -5.90 5.77
C TYR A 515 15.09 -6.31 5.26
N PRO A 516 16.19 -5.93 5.94
CA PRO A 516 17.47 -6.63 5.80
C PRO A 516 17.34 -8.04 6.36
N LEU A 517 18.17 -8.96 5.90
CA LEU A 517 18.20 -10.33 6.38
C LEU A 517 19.58 -10.69 6.93
N GLU A 518 19.63 -11.29 8.11
CA GLU A 518 20.86 -11.85 8.68
C GLU A 518 21.03 -13.29 8.21
N GLN A 519 22.20 -13.64 7.66
CA GLN A 519 22.47 -15.00 7.20
C GLN A 519 22.92 -15.89 8.36
N VAL A 520 22.14 -16.91 8.69
CA VAL A 520 22.42 -17.86 9.80
C VAL A 520 22.75 -19.28 9.31
N GLY A 521 22.54 -19.56 8.03
CA GLY A 521 22.92 -20.81 7.37
C GLY A 521 23.21 -20.60 5.88
N GLU A 522 23.60 -21.66 5.17
CA GLU A 522 23.93 -21.57 3.73
C GLU A 522 22.76 -21.02 2.89
N ASN A 523 21.54 -21.43 3.25
CA ASN A 523 20.29 -21.05 2.59
C ASN A 523 19.24 -20.49 3.57
N THR A 524 19.62 -20.22 4.82
CA THR A 524 18.69 -19.80 5.89
C THR A 524 19.07 -18.42 6.41
N PHE A 525 18.07 -17.56 6.48
CA PHE A 525 18.18 -16.17 6.87
C PHE A 525 17.14 -15.82 7.93
N VAL A 526 17.42 -14.82 8.77
CA VAL A 526 16.57 -14.36 9.87
C VAL A 526 16.17 -12.90 9.65
N PHE A 527 14.91 -12.58 9.92
CA PHE A 527 14.40 -11.20 9.98
C PHE A 527 14.95 -10.46 11.21
N PRO A 528 15.14 -9.13 11.13
CA PRO A 528 15.67 -8.37 12.26
C PRO A 528 14.69 -8.38 13.44
N GLU A 529 15.17 -8.03 14.63
CA GLU A 529 14.37 -7.97 15.88
C GLU A 529 13.24 -6.90 15.88
N TYR A 530 13.02 -6.22 14.76
CA TYR A 530 11.98 -5.21 14.57
C TYR A 530 11.04 -5.58 13.38
N GLY A 531 9.95 -4.82 13.21
CA GLY A 531 8.99 -5.05 12.14
C GLY A 531 7.95 -6.15 12.42
N LEU A 532 7.38 -6.70 11.35
CA LEU A 532 6.22 -7.60 11.39
C LEU A 532 6.57 -9.08 11.65
N TYR A 533 7.80 -9.49 11.34
CA TYR A 533 8.28 -10.88 11.40
C TYR A 533 9.52 -11.05 12.31
N PRO A 534 9.59 -10.39 13.48
CA PRO A 534 10.86 -10.27 14.21
C PRO A 534 11.40 -11.64 14.63
N GLY A 535 12.64 -11.95 14.23
CA GLY A 535 13.30 -13.23 14.54
C GLY A 535 12.81 -14.45 13.74
N GLU A 536 11.82 -14.30 12.85
CA GLU A 536 11.36 -15.40 11.99
C GLU A 536 12.37 -15.70 10.86
N GLN A 537 12.25 -16.87 10.23
CA GLN A 537 13.24 -17.40 9.28
C GLN A 537 12.72 -17.50 7.85
N LEU A 538 13.57 -17.16 6.89
CA LEU A 538 13.42 -17.50 5.47
C LEU A 538 14.41 -18.61 5.10
N THR A 539 13.91 -19.72 4.57
CA THR A 539 14.73 -20.83 4.08
C THR A 539 14.53 -21.03 2.58
N PHE A 540 15.62 -20.96 1.82
CA PHE A 540 15.64 -21.07 0.37
C PHE A 540 15.94 -22.51 -0.09
N SER A 541 15.27 -22.94 -1.17
CA SER A 541 15.43 -24.27 -1.77
C SER A 541 16.75 -24.53 -2.55
N ALA A 542 17.55 -23.49 -2.85
CA ALA A 542 18.71 -23.60 -3.73
C ALA A 542 19.83 -24.48 -3.14
N ALA A 543 20.08 -25.67 -3.72
CA ALA A 543 21.05 -26.62 -3.16
C ALA A 543 22.53 -26.30 -3.51
N THR A 544 22.79 -25.46 -4.51
CA THR A 544 24.15 -25.05 -4.92
C THR A 544 24.15 -23.61 -5.44
N THR A 545 25.32 -22.99 -5.59
CA THR A 545 25.49 -21.66 -6.20
C THR A 545 25.07 -21.58 -7.67
N GLU A 546 24.96 -22.72 -8.37
CA GLU A 546 24.58 -22.79 -9.79
C GLU A 546 23.06 -22.93 -9.99
N GLN A 547 22.31 -23.24 -8.93
CA GLN A 547 20.86 -23.47 -8.98
C GLN A 547 20.09 -22.31 -8.38
N LEU A 548 19.23 -21.67 -9.18
CA LEU A 548 18.27 -20.69 -8.66
C LEU A 548 17.28 -21.35 -7.69
N SER A 549 16.92 -20.65 -6.61
CA SER A 549 15.94 -21.17 -5.65
C SER A 549 14.55 -21.23 -6.27
N SER A 550 13.95 -22.43 -6.35
CA SER A 550 12.59 -22.63 -6.87
C SER A 550 11.48 -22.19 -5.91
N PHE A 551 11.78 -22.05 -4.62
CA PHE A 551 10.90 -21.46 -3.61
C PHE A 551 11.69 -20.85 -2.45
N VAL A 552 11.01 -20.09 -1.59
CA VAL A 552 11.46 -19.69 -0.26
C VAL A 552 10.34 -19.94 0.74
N ASP A 553 10.67 -20.52 1.89
CA ASP A 553 9.71 -20.79 2.97
C ASP A 553 9.91 -19.77 4.11
N LEU A 554 8.85 -19.06 4.48
CA LEU A 554 8.76 -18.22 5.68
C LEU A 554 8.26 -19.09 6.84
N GLY A 555 9.19 -19.61 7.63
CA GLY A 555 8.92 -20.74 8.53
C GLY A 555 8.40 -21.93 7.73
N GLU A 556 7.09 -22.18 7.79
CA GLU A 556 6.39 -23.26 7.09
C GLU A 556 5.47 -22.76 5.95
N ILE A 557 5.47 -21.45 5.64
CA ILE A 557 4.66 -20.83 4.58
C ILE A 557 5.49 -20.71 3.30
N ARG A 558 5.08 -21.37 2.22
CA ARG A 558 5.86 -21.45 0.97
C ARG A 558 5.50 -20.37 -0.04
N PHE A 559 6.51 -19.61 -0.47
CA PHE A 559 6.46 -18.72 -1.62
C PHE A 559 7.22 -19.35 -2.79
N THR A 560 6.51 -19.83 -3.81
CA THR A 560 7.13 -20.40 -5.02
C THR A 560 7.79 -19.29 -5.85
N ARG A 561 9.01 -19.50 -6.35
CA ARG A 561 9.68 -18.54 -7.24
C ARG A 561 8.80 -18.33 -8.47
N ARG A 562 8.46 -17.08 -8.74
CA ARG A 562 7.93 -16.68 -10.03
C ARG A 562 9.05 -16.88 -11.04
N LEU A 563 8.91 -17.91 -11.87
CA LEU A 563 9.62 -17.98 -13.12
C LEU A 563 9.20 -16.74 -13.89
N ALA A 564 10.04 -15.71 -13.89
CA ALA A 564 9.88 -14.61 -14.81
C ALA A 564 9.87 -15.18 -16.24
N GLN A 565 9.54 -14.35 -17.21
CA GLN A 565 9.73 -14.64 -18.63
C GLN A 565 11.24 -14.57 -18.98
N GLN A 566 12.03 -15.31 -18.19
CA GLN A 566 13.47 -15.16 -17.93
C GLN A 566 14.34 -15.83 -18.99
N THR A 567 13.73 -16.56 -19.92
CA THR A 567 14.32 -16.84 -21.23
C THR A 567 14.30 -15.56 -22.05
N LEU A 568 15.30 -14.71 -21.79
CA LEU A 568 15.73 -13.59 -22.63
C LEU A 568 16.39 -14.08 -23.93
N THR A 569 15.69 -14.98 -24.61
CA THR A 569 15.94 -15.34 -26.00
C THR A 569 14.74 -14.84 -26.78
N SER A 570 14.96 -13.91 -27.68
CA SER A 570 13.95 -13.34 -28.58
C SER A 570 13.09 -14.50 -29.15
N PRO A 571 11.77 -14.51 -28.94
CA PRO A 571 10.98 -15.73 -29.10
C PRO A 571 10.98 -16.16 -30.55
N ALA A 572 11.53 -17.35 -30.83
CA ALA A 572 11.59 -17.91 -32.17
C ALA A 572 10.18 -18.01 -32.76
N LEU A 573 9.84 -17.09 -33.67
CA LEU A 573 8.51 -17.02 -34.26
C LEU A 573 8.22 -18.29 -35.06
N SER A 574 7.13 -18.96 -34.72
CA SER A 574 6.57 -20.00 -35.59
C SER A 574 6.19 -19.37 -36.93
N SER A 575 6.30 -20.15 -38.03
CA SER A 575 5.96 -19.70 -39.38
C SER A 575 4.59 -19.00 -39.44
N LYS A 576 3.58 -19.62 -38.84
CA LYS A 576 2.22 -19.06 -38.73
C LYS A 576 2.17 -17.70 -38.03
N LYS A 577 2.95 -17.46 -36.97
CA LYS A 577 3.03 -16.13 -36.34
C LYS A 577 3.73 -15.13 -37.25
N LYS A 578 4.82 -15.53 -37.92
CA LYS A 578 5.58 -14.69 -38.85
C LYS A 578 4.73 -14.23 -40.06
N ASP A 579 3.87 -15.09 -40.59
CA ASP A 579 2.96 -14.74 -41.70
C ASP A 579 1.90 -13.70 -41.24
N VAL A 580 1.34 -13.89 -40.04
CA VAL A 580 0.39 -12.95 -39.43
C VAL A 580 1.05 -11.59 -39.15
N TYR A 581 2.25 -11.59 -38.57
CA TYR A 581 2.99 -10.36 -38.29
C TYR A 581 3.37 -9.62 -39.59
N SER A 582 3.85 -10.32 -40.62
CA SER A 582 4.10 -9.73 -41.95
C SER A 582 2.85 -9.07 -42.53
N THR A 583 1.69 -9.75 -42.44
CA THR A 583 0.42 -9.23 -42.96
C THR A 583 -0.03 -7.98 -42.20
N LEU A 584 0.07 -7.98 -40.86
CA LEU A 584 -0.28 -6.83 -40.02
C LEU A 584 0.68 -5.66 -40.24
N PHE A 585 1.96 -5.93 -40.42
CA PHE A 585 2.99 -4.92 -40.66
C PHE A 585 2.78 -4.19 -42.00
N GLU A 586 2.56 -4.92 -43.10
CA GLU A 586 2.26 -4.30 -44.40
C GLU A 586 0.91 -3.55 -44.39
N THR A 587 -0.10 -4.06 -43.66
CA THR A 587 -1.37 -3.35 -43.46
C THR A 587 -1.18 -2.03 -42.70
N ALA A 588 -0.36 -2.03 -41.65
CA ALA A 588 -0.03 -0.83 -40.91
C ALA A 588 0.79 0.16 -41.77
N LYS A 589 1.81 -0.33 -42.48
CA LYS A 589 2.67 0.47 -43.38
C LYS A 589 1.91 1.15 -44.50
N ALA A 590 0.80 0.57 -44.97
CA ALA A 590 -0.12 1.17 -45.93
C ALA A 590 -1.12 2.18 -45.31
N SER A 591 -1.18 2.30 -43.98
CA SER A 591 -2.09 3.20 -43.28
C SER A 591 -1.56 4.64 -43.22
N SER A 592 -2.46 5.60 -43.46
CA SER A 592 -2.20 7.03 -43.28
C SER A 592 -2.52 7.48 -41.85
N LEU A 593 -1.99 8.65 -41.48
CA LEU A 593 -2.28 9.25 -40.18
C LEU A 593 -3.78 9.56 -40.00
N PRO A 594 -4.35 9.31 -38.81
CA PRO A 594 -5.69 9.73 -38.45
C PRO A 594 -5.94 11.23 -38.72
N LYS A 595 -7.14 11.56 -39.19
CA LYS A 595 -7.48 12.91 -39.68
C LYS A 595 -7.27 14.02 -38.64
N HIS A 596 -7.35 13.72 -37.34
CA HIS A 596 -7.10 14.68 -36.27
C HIS A 596 -5.61 15.04 -36.09
N PHE A 597 -4.68 14.26 -36.66
CA PHE A 597 -3.26 14.62 -36.73
C PHE A 597 -2.88 15.37 -38.00
N ASN A 598 -3.64 15.21 -39.09
CA ASN A 598 -3.33 15.84 -40.38
C ASN A 598 -3.37 17.38 -40.36
N THR A 599 -3.99 17.99 -39.34
CA THR A 599 -3.94 19.45 -39.12
C THR A 599 -2.64 19.95 -38.51
N GLN A 600 -1.72 19.06 -38.10
CA GLN A 600 -0.39 19.41 -37.57
C GLN A 600 0.74 19.27 -38.61
N VAL A 601 0.46 18.80 -39.82
CA VAL A 601 1.49 18.46 -40.83
C VAL A 601 1.10 18.93 -42.23
N GLU A 602 1.18 20.24 -42.47
CA GLU A 602 1.18 20.80 -43.83
C GLU A 602 2.49 21.55 -44.10
N GLY A 603 3.41 20.92 -44.84
CA GLY A 603 4.61 21.56 -45.38
C GLY A 603 5.82 20.64 -45.52
N ASN A 604 6.43 20.65 -46.72
CA ASN A 604 7.78 20.10 -46.97
C ASN A 604 8.86 21.00 -46.33
N ALA A 605 8.84 21.13 -45.00
CA ALA A 605 9.97 21.67 -44.25
C ALA A 605 10.99 20.54 -44.02
N ALA A 606 12.28 20.84 -44.12
CA ALA A 606 13.32 19.89 -43.76
C ALA A 606 13.16 19.50 -42.28
N LEU A 607 13.22 18.20 -41.98
CA LEU A 607 13.04 17.72 -40.62
C LEU A 607 14.32 18.01 -39.83
N ASP A 608 14.18 18.68 -38.69
CA ASP A 608 15.24 19.02 -37.73
C ASP A 608 15.75 17.78 -36.97
N LEU A 609 16.13 16.74 -37.70
CA LEU A 609 16.55 15.42 -37.18
C LEU A 609 18.07 15.25 -37.26
N VAL A 610 18.65 14.72 -36.19
CA VAL A 610 20.07 14.41 -36.08
C VAL A 610 20.24 12.89 -35.94
N ASN A 611 21.11 12.29 -36.75
CA ASN A 611 21.51 10.89 -36.59
C ASN A 611 22.40 10.78 -35.34
N LEU A 612 22.01 9.99 -34.34
CA LEU A 612 22.74 9.89 -33.07
C LEU A 612 24.16 9.32 -33.25
N ALA A 613 24.38 8.52 -34.30
CA ALA A 613 25.69 7.98 -34.64
C ALA A 613 26.74 9.08 -34.97
N THR A 614 26.32 10.30 -35.34
CA THR A 614 27.24 11.41 -35.64
C THR A 614 27.53 12.32 -34.44
N LEU A 615 26.88 12.10 -33.29
CA LEU A 615 27.06 12.93 -32.09
C LEU A 615 28.37 12.65 -31.35
N SER A 616 28.84 11.40 -31.35
CA SER A 616 30.09 10.96 -30.73
C SER A 616 30.40 9.51 -31.09
N ASP A 617 31.67 9.20 -31.39
CA ASP A 617 32.15 7.84 -31.68
C ASP A 617 31.97 6.85 -30.51
N THR A 618 31.62 7.33 -29.30
CA THR A 618 31.36 6.52 -28.11
C THR A 618 29.89 6.49 -27.69
N ILE A 619 28.96 6.88 -28.58
CA ILE A 619 27.55 6.54 -28.47
C ILE A 619 27.32 5.29 -29.32
N ALA A 620 27.04 4.17 -28.67
CA ALA A 620 26.76 2.90 -29.33
C ALA A 620 25.31 2.87 -29.87
N ILE A 621 25.12 2.23 -31.02
CA ILE A 621 23.83 2.13 -31.70
C ILE A 621 23.52 0.63 -31.90
N ASP A 622 22.50 0.13 -31.22
CA ASP A 622 22.05 -1.27 -31.24
C ASP A 622 20.53 -1.31 -31.39
N ILE A 623 20.04 -0.81 -32.53
CA ILE A 623 18.60 -0.65 -32.75
C ILE A 623 17.93 -2.02 -32.90
N LYS A 624 17.40 -2.54 -31.79
CA LYS A 624 16.85 -3.89 -31.64
C LYS A 624 15.78 -4.22 -32.69
N TYR A 625 14.91 -3.25 -32.96
CA TYR A 625 13.84 -3.33 -33.94
C TYR A 625 14.30 -3.32 -35.42
N ALA A 626 15.59 -3.07 -35.69
CA ALA A 626 16.23 -3.30 -36.99
C ALA A 626 16.73 -4.74 -37.17
N THR A 627 16.53 -5.61 -36.18
CA THR A 627 16.85 -7.05 -36.23
C THR A 627 15.68 -7.89 -35.72
N THR A 628 15.86 -9.21 -35.53
CA THR A 628 14.91 -10.06 -34.80
C THR A 628 15.24 -10.20 -33.32
N ASP A 629 16.29 -9.55 -32.82
CA ASP A 629 16.63 -9.49 -31.40
C ASP A 629 15.77 -8.45 -30.69
N ASN A 630 14.49 -8.76 -30.51
CA ASN A 630 13.51 -7.97 -29.76
C ASN A 630 12.37 -8.86 -29.23
N VAL A 631 11.57 -8.33 -28.31
CA VAL A 631 10.41 -8.99 -27.66
C VAL A 631 9.43 -9.64 -28.65
N PHE A 632 9.30 -9.10 -29.87
CA PHE A 632 8.40 -9.63 -30.90
C PHE A 632 9.05 -10.67 -31.82
N GLY A 633 10.38 -10.84 -31.79
CA GLY A 633 11.12 -11.69 -32.72
C GLY A 633 11.01 -11.25 -34.19
N PHE A 634 10.66 -9.99 -34.45
CA PHE A 634 10.28 -9.49 -35.77
C PHE A 634 10.96 -8.16 -36.08
N GLN A 635 11.59 -8.07 -37.25
CA GLN A 635 12.25 -6.85 -37.73
C GLN A 635 11.22 -5.89 -38.32
N VAL A 636 11.22 -4.64 -37.86
CA VAL A 636 10.29 -3.57 -38.33
C VAL A 636 11.02 -2.38 -38.95
N TYR A 637 12.32 -2.20 -38.71
CA TYR A 637 13.14 -1.20 -39.36
C TYR A 637 14.08 -1.83 -40.39
N SER A 638 14.30 -1.12 -41.50
CA SER A 638 15.21 -1.52 -42.59
C SER A 638 16.67 -1.10 -42.37
N SER A 639 16.93 -0.24 -41.39
CA SER A 639 18.28 0.22 -41.03
C SER A 639 18.38 0.43 -39.52
N ALA A 640 19.57 0.24 -38.96
CA ALA A 640 19.87 0.49 -37.55
C ALA A 640 20.28 1.95 -37.28
N ASN A 641 19.75 2.92 -38.04
CA ASN A 641 19.97 4.34 -37.75
C ASN A 641 19.11 4.78 -36.55
N ALA A 642 19.53 5.83 -35.86
CA ALA A 642 18.78 6.41 -34.75
C ALA A 642 18.65 7.92 -34.96
N TYR A 643 17.44 8.46 -34.95
CA TYR A 643 17.20 9.89 -35.18
C TYR A 643 16.44 10.52 -34.01
N LEU A 644 16.89 11.69 -33.55
CA LEU A 644 16.14 12.56 -32.63
C LEU A 644 16.00 13.96 -33.20
N HIS A 645 14.98 14.68 -32.74
CA HIS A 645 14.91 16.13 -32.94
C HIS A 645 16.17 16.82 -32.37
N LYS A 646 16.70 17.82 -33.08
CA LYS A 646 18.00 18.46 -32.82
C LYS A 646 18.23 18.89 -31.37
N ASP A 647 17.18 19.32 -30.67
CA ASP A 647 17.30 19.78 -29.28
C ASP A 647 17.34 18.63 -28.28
N ALA A 648 16.60 17.54 -28.54
CA ALA A 648 16.73 16.29 -27.79
C ALA A 648 18.12 15.64 -28.04
N ALA A 649 18.62 15.68 -29.27
CA ALA A 649 19.96 15.19 -29.62
C ALA A 649 21.09 15.95 -28.86
N LYS A 650 21.01 17.29 -28.79
CA LYS A 650 21.95 18.12 -27.97
C LYS A 650 21.85 17.80 -26.48
N ALA A 651 20.64 17.56 -25.98
CA ALA A 651 20.41 17.17 -24.60
C ALA A 651 21.06 15.81 -24.31
N LEU A 652 20.82 14.80 -25.16
CA LEU A 652 21.40 13.45 -25.04
C LEU A 652 22.94 13.47 -25.09
N LEU A 653 23.55 14.25 -26.00
CA LEU A 653 25.00 14.45 -26.03
C LEU A 653 25.54 15.07 -24.72
N SER A 654 24.73 15.87 -24.03
CA SER A 654 25.09 16.45 -22.73
C SER A 654 25.03 15.41 -21.60
N VAL A 655 24.09 14.45 -21.66
CA VAL A 655 24.03 13.27 -20.78
C VAL A 655 25.28 12.40 -20.99
N HIS A 656 25.57 12.03 -22.24
CA HIS A 656 26.73 11.21 -22.61
C HIS A 656 28.05 11.78 -22.07
N LYS A 657 28.25 13.10 -22.22
CA LYS A 657 29.43 13.82 -21.71
C LYS A 657 29.56 13.83 -20.18
N ARG A 658 28.47 13.61 -19.43
CA ARG A 658 28.53 13.46 -17.96
C ARG A 658 28.78 12.01 -17.59
N LEU A 659 28.05 11.06 -18.17
CA LEU A 659 28.27 9.61 -18.00
C LEU A 659 29.70 9.16 -18.36
N SER A 660 30.31 9.75 -19.39
CA SER A 660 31.69 9.47 -19.80
C SER A 660 32.71 9.72 -18.67
N LYS A 661 32.41 10.62 -17.72
CA LYS A 661 33.26 10.89 -16.54
C LYS A 661 33.23 9.76 -15.51
N HIS A 662 32.21 8.90 -15.58
CA HIS A 662 32.06 7.68 -14.79
C HIS A 662 32.58 6.44 -15.53
N GLY A 663 33.19 6.61 -16.72
CA GLY A 663 33.64 5.50 -17.57
C GLY A 663 32.51 4.85 -18.38
N LEU A 664 31.37 5.52 -18.54
CA LEU A 664 30.15 4.94 -19.13
C LEU A 664 29.76 5.65 -20.43
N GLY A 665 29.40 4.85 -21.44
CA GLY A 665 28.81 5.32 -22.69
C GLY A 665 27.32 4.99 -22.77
N LEU A 666 26.59 5.72 -23.61
CA LEU A 666 25.20 5.38 -23.94
C LEU A 666 25.15 4.34 -25.06
N ILE A 667 24.25 3.37 -24.93
CA ILE A 667 23.83 2.48 -26.02
C ILE A 667 22.36 2.76 -26.34
N VAL A 668 22.05 3.02 -27.61
CA VAL A 668 20.71 3.38 -28.10
C VAL A 668 20.02 2.17 -28.71
N PHE A 669 18.82 1.83 -28.20
CA PHE A 669 18.00 0.71 -28.66
C PHE A 669 16.82 1.11 -29.55
N ASP A 670 16.28 2.32 -29.38
CA ASP A 670 15.28 2.94 -30.28
C ASP A 670 15.30 4.47 -30.15
N ALA A 671 14.77 5.17 -31.16
CA ALA A 671 14.68 6.63 -31.20
C ALA A 671 13.43 7.07 -32.00
N TYR A 672 13.60 7.67 -33.17
CA TYR A 672 12.48 7.92 -34.09
C TYR A 672 11.82 6.61 -34.56
N ARG A 673 10.52 6.46 -34.28
CA ARG A 673 9.69 5.33 -34.71
C ARG A 673 8.57 5.87 -35.63
N PRO A 674 8.43 5.42 -36.88
CA PRO A 674 7.29 5.81 -37.73
C PRO A 674 5.95 5.40 -37.09
N TRP A 675 4.91 6.22 -37.23
CA TRP A 675 3.59 5.97 -36.62
C TRP A 675 2.99 4.60 -36.96
N TYR A 676 3.18 4.11 -38.19
CA TYR A 676 2.72 2.78 -38.59
C TYR A 676 3.36 1.63 -37.78
N VAL A 677 4.59 1.81 -37.28
CA VAL A 677 5.24 0.82 -36.41
C VAL A 677 4.57 0.80 -35.02
N THR A 678 4.18 1.96 -34.49
CA THR A 678 3.34 2.04 -33.27
C THR A 678 1.99 1.36 -33.47
N GLN A 679 1.35 1.53 -34.63
CA GLN A 679 0.11 0.84 -34.97
C GLN A 679 0.29 -0.69 -35.04
N PHE A 680 1.39 -1.17 -35.63
CA PHE A 680 1.76 -2.58 -35.66
C PHE A 680 1.99 -3.15 -34.25
N PHE A 681 2.81 -2.49 -33.42
CA PHE A 681 3.05 -2.90 -32.03
C PHE A 681 1.75 -3.00 -31.22
N TRP A 682 0.85 -2.03 -31.35
CA TRP A 682 -0.46 -2.04 -30.69
C TRP A 682 -1.37 -3.21 -31.15
N ALA A 683 -1.29 -3.59 -32.43
CA ALA A 683 -2.06 -4.68 -33.00
C ALA A 683 -1.58 -6.07 -32.55
N ILE A 684 -0.26 -6.26 -32.37
CA ILE A 684 0.32 -7.54 -31.95
C ILE A 684 0.43 -7.72 -30.43
N THR A 685 0.41 -6.63 -29.65
CA THR A 685 0.55 -6.67 -28.19
C THR A 685 -0.79 -7.03 -27.51
N PRO A 686 -0.84 -8.07 -26.66
CA PRO A 686 -2.01 -8.42 -25.86
C PRO A 686 -2.51 -7.24 -25.02
N GLU A 687 -3.82 -7.17 -24.78
CA GLU A 687 -4.45 -6.01 -24.12
C GLU A 687 -3.84 -5.68 -22.74
N MET A 688 -3.57 -6.69 -21.91
CA MET A 688 -2.93 -6.52 -20.60
C MET A 688 -1.48 -5.99 -20.65
N GLN A 689 -0.81 -6.15 -21.79
CA GLN A 689 0.56 -5.65 -22.02
C GLN A 689 0.58 -4.31 -22.77
N ARG A 690 -0.56 -3.77 -23.20
CA ARG A 690 -0.64 -2.46 -23.87
C ARG A 690 -0.21 -1.27 -23.01
N LYS A 691 0.09 -1.48 -21.73
CA LYS A 691 0.78 -0.51 -20.87
C LYS A 691 2.24 -0.24 -21.30
N PHE A 692 2.86 -1.14 -22.08
CA PHE A 692 4.23 -1.01 -22.61
C PHE A 692 4.30 -0.54 -24.08
N VAL A 693 3.16 -0.23 -24.73
CA VAL A 693 3.15 0.26 -26.12
C VAL A 693 2.21 1.44 -26.28
N ALA A 694 2.65 2.48 -26.98
CA ALA A 694 1.86 3.68 -27.16
C ALA A 694 0.58 3.41 -27.99
N ASN A 695 -0.52 4.06 -27.61
CA ASN A 695 -1.78 3.98 -28.35
C ASN A 695 -1.69 4.82 -29.64
N PRO A 696 -1.82 4.23 -30.85
CA PRO A 696 -1.66 4.94 -32.11
C PRO A 696 -2.67 6.08 -32.31
N GLU A 697 -3.86 6.03 -31.69
CA GLU A 697 -4.86 7.13 -31.75
C GLU A 697 -4.41 8.41 -31.04
N LYS A 698 -3.40 8.32 -30.15
CA LYS A 698 -2.76 9.46 -29.47
C LYS A 698 -1.41 9.84 -30.08
N GLY A 699 -0.85 8.99 -30.94
CA GLY A 699 0.56 9.06 -31.35
C GLY A 699 1.50 8.74 -30.19
N SER A 700 2.80 8.97 -30.40
CA SER A 700 3.81 8.79 -29.36
C SER A 700 4.98 9.77 -29.48
N PRO A 701 5.74 9.99 -28.39
CA PRO A 701 6.99 10.74 -28.39
C PRO A 701 8.01 10.26 -29.44
N HIS A 702 8.15 8.93 -29.64
CA HIS A 702 9.00 8.38 -30.70
C HIS A 702 8.53 8.79 -32.11
N ASN A 703 7.21 8.88 -32.37
CA ASN A 703 6.70 9.34 -33.68
C ASN A 703 6.99 10.83 -33.95
N ARG A 704 7.42 11.56 -32.93
CA ARG A 704 7.84 12.97 -33.00
C ARG A 704 9.35 13.14 -32.85
N ALA A 705 10.11 12.04 -32.86
CA ALA A 705 11.56 11.99 -32.59
C ALA A 705 11.95 12.71 -31.27
N GLY A 706 11.03 12.70 -30.30
CA GLY A 706 11.17 13.34 -29.00
C GLY A 706 11.44 12.35 -27.86
N ALA A 707 11.59 11.06 -28.14
CA ALA A 707 11.96 10.06 -27.15
C ALA A 707 13.04 9.11 -27.65
N VAL A 708 13.80 8.56 -26.70
CA VAL A 708 14.91 7.65 -26.92
C VAL A 708 14.89 6.52 -25.91
N ASP A 709 15.17 5.31 -26.38
CA ASP A 709 15.40 4.13 -25.55
C ASP A 709 16.90 3.91 -25.41
N VAL A 710 17.41 3.97 -24.18
CA VAL A 710 18.86 3.86 -23.90
C VAL A 710 19.19 3.00 -22.69
N SER A 711 20.39 2.43 -22.72
CA SER A 711 21.07 1.87 -21.55
C SER A 711 22.53 2.35 -21.50
N LEU A 712 23.32 1.76 -20.61
CA LEU A 712 24.73 2.05 -20.40
C LEU A 712 25.61 0.90 -20.90
N TYR A 713 26.82 1.23 -21.33
CA TYR A 713 27.91 0.27 -21.54
C TYR A 713 29.21 0.82 -20.93
N ASP A 714 30.12 -0.08 -20.55
CA ASP A 714 31.42 0.30 -19.99
C ASP A 714 32.38 0.71 -21.13
N LEU A 715 32.98 1.91 -21.04
CA LEU A 715 33.86 2.44 -22.09
C LEU A 715 35.22 1.74 -22.16
N ALA A 716 35.63 1.00 -21.13
CA ALA A 716 36.90 0.30 -21.09
C ALA A 716 36.78 -1.16 -21.59
N THR A 717 35.68 -1.84 -21.28
CA THR A 717 35.46 -3.23 -21.76
C THR A 717 34.63 -3.32 -23.05
N GLY A 718 33.78 -2.31 -23.32
CA GLY A 718 32.79 -2.35 -24.40
C GLY A 718 31.54 -3.17 -24.06
N GLU A 719 31.43 -3.71 -22.85
CA GLU A 719 30.33 -4.58 -22.44
C GLU A 719 29.11 -3.76 -21.99
N THR A 720 27.91 -4.22 -22.35
CA THR A 720 26.66 -3.61 -21.90
C THR A 720 26.47 -3.81 -20.40
N VAL A 721 26.12 -2.75 -19.68
CA VAL A 721 25.83 -2.80 -18.25
C VAL A 721 24.55 -3.63 -18.03
N THR A 722 24.63 -4.66 -17.21
CA THR A 722 23.45 -5.42 -16.78
C THR A 722 22.60 -4.56 -15.84
N MET A 723 21.32 -4.41 -16.18
CA MET A 723 20.33 -3.63 -15.44
C MET A 723 19.38 -4.56 -14.63
N VAL A 724 18.34 -4.00 -14.02
CA VAL A 724 17.36 -4.77 -13.21
C VAL A 724 16.46 -5.69 -14.03
N SER A 725 16.27 -5.38 -15.31
CA SER A 725 15.56 -6.17 -16.33
C SER A 725 16.37 -6.14 -17.63
N ALA A 726 15.94 -6.91 -18.63
CA ALA A 726 16.38 -6.63 -20.00
C ALA A 726 15.70 -5.38 -20.57
N TYR A 727 16.24 -4.85 -21.67
CA TYR A 727 15.50 -3.99 -22.58
C TYR A 727 14.29 -4.75 -23.18
N ASP A 728 13.24 -4.03 -23.56
CA ASP A 728 11.95 -4.49 -24.11
C ASP A 728 11.16 -5.57 -23.34
N GLU A 729 11.61 -5.92 -22.14
CA GLU A 729 10.91 -6.82 -21.23
C GLU A 729 9.53 -6.25 -20.81
N MET A 730 8.44 -6.97 -21.06
CA MET A 730 7.08 -6.51 -20.71
C MET A 730 6.61 -7.01 -19.33
N THR A 731 7.45 -6.84 -18.30
CA THR A 731 7.18 -7.18 -16.90
C THR A 731 7.34 -5.96 -15.97
N GLU A 732 7.00 -6.10 -14.70
CA GLU A 732 7.18 -5.01 -13.71
C GLU A 732 8.66 -4.75 -13.38
N ARG A 733 9.56 -5.66 -13.74
CA ARG A 733 11.03 -5.48 -13.61
C ARG A 733 11.54 -4.28 -14.42
N SER A 734 10.82 -3.95 -15.49
CA SER A 734 11.10 -2.84 -16.38
C SER A 734 10.74 -1.47 -15.79
N TYR A 735 10.03 -1.42 -14.67
CA TYR A 735 9.58 -0.14 -14.10
C TYR A 735 10.77 0.68 -13.54
N PRO A 736 10.76 2.01 -13.67
CA PRO A 736 11.84 2.89 -13.19
C PRO A 736 12.18 2.76 -11.71
N TYR A 737 11.21 2.32 -10.89
CA TYR A 737 11.35 2.19 -9.44
C TYR A 737 11.31 0.75 -8.93
N TYR A 738 11.39 -0.25 -9.83
CA TYR A 738 11.40 -1.67 -9.46
C TYR A 738 12.45 -1.98 -8.38
N PRO A 739 12.08 -2.66 -7.26
CA PRO A 739 12.97 -2.79 -6.11
C PRO A 739 13.99 -3.93 -6.22
N GLY A 740 13.78 -4.90 -7.11
CA GLY A 740 14.57 -6.12 -7.17
C GLY A 740 16.01 -5.93 -7.66
N GLY A 741 16.68 -7.06 -7.93
CA GLY A 741 18.07 -7.06 -8.42
C GLY A 741 19.12 -6.75 -7.35
N THR A 742 20.29 -6.31 -7.80
CA THR A 742 21.44 -5.93 -6.97
C THR A 742 21.53 -4.41 -6.74
N SER A 743 22.28 -3.99 -5.71
CA SER A 743 22.58 -2.57 -5.45
C SER A 743 23.26 -1.92 -6.67
N ILE A 744 24.18 -2.63 -7.33
CA ILE A 744 24.86 -2.11 -8.53
C ILE A 744 23.93 -1.95 -9.75
N GLN A 745 23.01 -2.90 -9.98
CA GLN A 745 22.00 -2.79 -11.06
C GLN A 745 21.06 -1.59 -10.85
N ARG A 746 20.56 -1.40 -9.62
CA ARG A 746 19.71 -0.25 -9.29
C ARG A 746 20.48 1.06 -9.36
N TRP A 747 21.73 1.10 -8.89
CA TRP A 747 22.57 2.29 -8.98
C TRP A 747 22.78 2.75 -10.43
N TYR A 748 23.08 1.83 -11.35
CA TYR A 748 23.24 2.16 -12.78
C TYR A 748 21.96 2.69 -13.41
N ARG A 749 20.80 2.09 -13.11
CA ARG A 749 19.49 2.57 -13.55
C ARG A 749 19.19 3.97 -12.99
N ASP A 750 19.37 4.15 -11.69
CA ASP A 750 19.07 5.40 -10.99
C ASP A 750 19.99 6.54 -11.47
N LEU A 751 21.27 6.24 -11.75
CA LEU A 751 22.23 7.17 -12.36
C LEU A 751 21.77 7.58 -13.77
N LEU A 752 21.38 6.63 -14.62
CA LEU A 752 20.86 6.92 -15.97
C LEU A 752 19.62 7.81 -15.89
N ILE A 753 18.65 7.48 -15.05
CA ILE A 753 17.43 8.28 -14.85
C ILE A 753 17.77 9.70 -14.38
N THR A 754 18.68 9.83 -13.41
CA THR A 754 19.12 11.13 -12.87
C THR A 754 19.79 11.98 -13.94
N GLU A 755 20.70 11.37 -14.72
CA GLU A 755 21.46 12.07 -15.76
C GLU A 755 20.57 12.48 -16.94
N MET A 756 19.61 11.64 -17.33
CA MET A 756 18.58 11.99 -18.33
C MET A 756 17.68 13.14 -17.81
N ALA A 757 17.25 13.08 -16.55
CA ALA A 757 16.44 14.15 -15.93
C ALA A 757 17.16 15.50 -15.88
N LEU A 758 18.45 15.52 -15.56
CA LEU A 758 19.28 16.75 -15.58
C LEU A 758 19.41 17.37 -16.98
N ALA A 759 19.22 16.60 -18.06
CA ALA A 759 19.16 17.12 -19.43
C ALA A 759 17.74 17.51 -19.88
N GLY A 760 16.72 17.28 -19.05
CA GLY A 760 15.32 17.59 -19.35
C GLY A 760 14.55 16.49 -20.06
N PHE A 761 14.94 15.23 -19.86
CA PHE A 761 14.11 14.07 -20.20
C PHE A 761 13.32 13.59 -18.99
N ASN A 762 12.15 12.98 -19.21
CA ASN A 762 11.37 12.28 -18.20
C ASN A 762 11.40 10.78 -18.51
N VAL A 763 11.65 9.93 -17.51
CA VAL A 763 11.55 8.47 -17.68
C VAL A 763 10.09 8.04 -17.82
N HIS A 764 9.77 7.11 -18.72
CA HIS A 764 8.42 6.58 -18.84
C HIS A 764 8.05 5.71 -17.64
N LYS A 765 6.82 5.84 -17.13
CA LYS A 765 6.42 5.23 -15.85
C LYS A 765 6.51 3.70 -15.79
N ASN A 766 6.57 3.02 -16.93
CA ASN A 766 6.62 1.56 -17.03
C ASN A 766 7.98 1.03 -17.53
N GLU A 767 8.92 1.90 -17.94
CA GLU A 767 10.12 1.51 -18.70
C GLU A 767 11.33 2.36 -18.28
N TRP A 768 12.29 1.77 -17.57
CA TRP A 768 13.46 2.49 -17.05
C TRP A 768 14.44 2.98 -18.13
N TRP A 769 14.35 2.42 -19.34
CA TRP A 769 15.17 2.77 -20.50
C TRP A 769 14.58 3.85 -21.40
N HIS A 770 13.27 4.12 -21.29
CA HIS A 770 12.54 5.01 -22.21
C HIS A 770 12.50 6.41 -21.64
N PHE A 771 12.92 7.40 -22.44
CA PHE A 771 13.04 8.78 -22.01
C PHE A 771 12.39 9.78 -22.97
N ASP A 772 11.36 10.48 -22.50
CA ASP A 772 10.66 11.54 -23.21
C ASP A 772 11.34 12.90 -22.98
N TYR A 773 11.85 13.53 -24.04
CA TYR A 773 12.39 14.89 -23.96
C TYR A 773 11.28 15.91 -23.68
N LYS A 774 11.51 16.85 -22.76
CA LYS A 774 10.56 17.94 -22.48
C LYS A 774 10.08 18.62 -23.77
N GLN A 775 8.79 18.97 -23.82
CA GLN A 775 8.17 19.68 -24.96
C GLN A 775 8.11 18.86 -26.26
N TRP A 776 8.30 17.54 -26.21
CA TRP A 776 8.16 16.63 -27.37
C TRP A 776 6.81 16.79 -28.09
N GLU A 777 5.77 17.23 -27.39
CA GLU A 777 4.42 17.49 -27.93
C GLU A 777 4.43 18.58 -29.01
N GLN A 778 5.43 19.46 -29.01
CA GLN A 778 5.60 20.55 -29.97
C GLN A 778 6.29 20.09 -31.27
N PHE A 779 6.96 18.94 -31.26
CA PHE A 779 7.65 18.40 -32.44
C PHE A 779 6.62 17.75 -33.39
N PRO A 780 6.81 17.79 -34.73
CA PRO A 780 5.84 17.28 -35.69
C PRO A 780 5.68 15.75 -35.60
N LEU A 781 4.44 15.25 -35.73
CA LEU A 781 4.17 13.81 -35.78
C LEU A 781 4.45 13.28 -37.19
N MET A 782 5.29 12.25 -37.29
CA MET A 782 5.80 11.73 -38.57
C MET A 782 5.43 10.26 -38.79
N ASN A 783 5.05 9.93 -40.01
CA ASN A 783 4.83 8.56 -40.49
C ASN A 783 5.82 8.14 -41.60
N THR A 784 6.91 8.89 -41.76
CA THR A 784 7.90 8.70 -42.83
C THR A 784 8.78 7.49 -42.51
N SER A 785 8.91 6.54 -43.43
CA SER A 785 9.83 5.41 -43.23
C SER A 785 11.29 5.85 -43.34
N PHE A 786 12.21 5.07 -42.75
CA PHE A 786 13.63 5.40 -42.64
C PHE A 786 14.29 5.69 -44.01
N GLU A 787 13.88 4.99 -45.06
CA GLU A 787 14.40 5.15 -46.42
C GLU A 787 13.95 6.47 -47.09
N ASN A 788 12.91 7.10 -46.55
CA ASN A 788 12.26 8.29 -47.10
C ASN A 788 12.48 9.54 -46.23
N LEU A 789 13.28 9.46 -45.16
CA LEU A 789 13.61 10.61 -44.31
C LEU A 789 14.47 11.62 -45.08
N GLN A 790 13.94 12.84 -45.25
CA GLN A 790 14.67 13.98 -45.77
C GLN A 790 15.23 14.79 -44.60
N LEU A 791 16.52 14.59 -44.33
CA LEU A 791 17.27 15.28 -43.28
C LEU A 791 17.72 16.66 -43.78
N SER A 792 17.85 17.63 -42.88
CA SER A 792 18.66 18.83 -43.13
C SER A 792 20.15 18.49 -43.20
N GLU A 793 20.91 19.21 -44.03
CA GLU A 793 22.40 19.15 -44.07
C GLU A 793 23.06 19.67 -42.78
#